data_AF-A0A1V4VC62-F1
#
_entry.id   AF-A0A1V4VC62-F1
#
_cell.length_a   1.000
_cell.length_b   1.000
_cell.length_c   1.000
_cell.angle_alpha   90.00
_cell.angle_beta   90.00
_cell.angle_gamma   90.00
#
_symmetry.space_group_name_H-M   'P 1'
#
loop_
_entity.id
_entity.type
_entity.pdbx_description
1 polymer ?
#
loop_
_entity_poly.entity_id
_entity_poly.type
_entity_poly.pdbx_seq_one_letter_code
_entity_poly.pdbx_strand_id
1 'polypeptide(L)'
;MILVESVAVGTMLLNDLELPYILRHIKKQKNLADALLNTRRLNILLVVLLGYLFSHVAAYQILADIGIVSFLAASQLAPAALGGLYWRGGNRKGAMAGLVSGFLLWSYTALIPTMAGDDGMLSSLVRDGAFGLSFLRPTDLFGLGLDQWTNSVFWTLLVNTSLYILVSLLTKPSLEEESIAKSFIYGAEKAMAQGEELPVEPRAMLYGTISEIETTLAKYIGEERANRQVDLYLRQLGATRETVSPRQLQELWNQFEKTLTGSVGPSATRMIVEEQVPVKPVVEEKKETLPTYDLTRGRIYIVPDIAYEVFTDQITHGVEGLCITHSSPEEVRLRWGFKETPIIKLSDEKRSDRYISPRNLPLLFITIKSFVDSSRNSIVLIDSIEKLVNENMFKVPEREMLDFVYQMELLGKRTHLILAEGEDFVHMELNSSVNEAKELLFALGPLSEYLFRLFSDTMLSALNEEVRREVIMKANELIAAGGFFEVAPKRDRPSDEAGPACEPDMQDALTAIPSLNIRPGLVLTRHSFFLALRRLDRIIRTFDPTFDIKDTLAEIMKSYGRSPFEVSLIPGTTYIVEEEKPKKSLEVFSELVAHGMEGLCLSRHNPETLQERFSIPPETVIWLTQKSEPGYRTVDPTNFPRLSGMISEFLDQANYPIILLEGMGYLITQSNYETVLRFVQFQRDEIAMKNAIMLIHIDPLSLDTKELHRLASEMEPFRG
;
A
#
# COMPACT_ATOMS: atom_id res chain seq x y z
N MET A 1 29.98 -37.72 -5.34
CA MET A 1 29.04 -36.84 -6.06
C MET A 1 27.61 -37.37 -5.99
N ILE A 2 27.34 -38.61 -6.44
CA ILE A 2 26.01 -39.25 -6.45
C ILE A 2 25.18 -39.02 -5.17
N LEU A 3 25.76 -39.23 -3.98
CA LEU A 3 25.06 -39.06 -2.70
C LEU A 3 24.57 -37.63 -2.47
N VAL A 4 25.41 -36.63 -2.76
CA VAL A 4 25.09 -35.20 -2.56
C VAL A 4 24.08 -34.74 -3.60
N GLU A 5 24.25 -35.14 -4.87
CA GLU A 5 23.35 -34.79 -5.97
C GLU A 5 21.97 -35.44 -5.82
N SER A 6 21.90 -36.71 -5.43
CA SER A 6 20.63 -37.41 -5.22
C SER A 6 19.83 -36.81 -4.06
N VAL A 7 20.53 -36.38 -2.99
CA VAL A 7 19.90 -35.65 -1.89
C VAL A 7 19.39 -34.30 -2.38
N ALA A 8 20.16 -33.53 -3.14
CA ALA A 8 19.75 -32.24 -3.68
C ALA A 8 18.51 -32.38 -4.58
N VAL A 9 18.56 -33.25 -5.59
CA VAL A 9 17.46 -33.49 -6.54
C VAL A 9 16.23 -34.06 -5.84
N GLY A 10 16.39 -35.03 -4.94
CA GLY A 10 15.27 -35.59 -4.18
C GLY A 10 14.59 -34.56 -3.27
N THR A 11 15.35 -33.56 -2.80
CA THR A 11 14.80 -32.44 -2.01
C THR A 11 14.06 -31.44 -2.90
N MET A 12 14.61 -31.09 -4.06
CA MET A 12 13.94 -30.23 -5.04
C MET A 12 12.63 -30.86 -5.54
N LEU A 13 12.64 -32.17 -5.83
CA LEU A 13 11.46 -32.88 -6.31
C LEU A 13 10.32 -32.90 -5.28
N LEU A 14 10.66 -33.08 -3.99
CA LEU A 14 9.67 -32.96 -2.92
C LEU A 14 9.09 -31.54 -2.86
N ASN A 15 9.95 -30.52 -2.80
CA ASN A 15 9.54 -29.15 -2.50
C ASN A 15 8.80 -28.48 -3.67
N ASP A 16 9.26 -28.68 -4.90
CA ASP A 16 8.78 -27.95 -6.07
C ASP A 16 7.71 -28.72 -6.87
N LEU A 17 7.64 -30.06 -6.75
CA LEU A 17 6.68 -30.89 -7.49
C LEU A 17 5.60 -31.50 -6.58
N GLU A 18 6.02 -32.28 -5.58
CA GLU A 18 5.08 -33.14 -4.83
C GLU A 18 4.34 -32.38 -3.74
N LEU A 19 5.01 -31.45 -3.07
CA LEU A 19 4.46 -30.77 -1.91
C LEU A 19 3.24 -29.88 -2.26
N PRO A 20 3.21 -29.08 -3.34
CA PRO A 20 2.00 -28.37 -3.75
C PRO A 20 0.80 -29.30 -3.98
N TYR A 21 1.07 -30.49 -4.53
CA TYR A 21 0.05 -31.51 -4.77
C TYR A 21 -0.44 -32.17 -3.47
N ILE A 22 0.49 -32.53 -2.57
CA ILE A 22 0.21 -33.13 -1.26
C ILE A 22 -0.63 -32.18 -0.41
N LEU A 23 -0.25 -30.90 -0.34
CA LEU A 23 -0.96 -29.90 0.46
C LEU A 23 -2.38 -29.65 -0.06
N ARG A 24 -2.58 -29.67 -1.39
CA ARG A 24 -3.90 -29.48 -1.99
C ARG A 24 -4.87 -30.63 -1.70
N HIS A 25 -4.38 -31.84 -1.45
CA HIS A 25 -5.21 -33.04 -1.30
C HIS A 25 -5.26 -33.60 0.13
N ILE A 26 -4.27 -33.31 1.00
CA ILE A 26 -4.18 -33.87 2.35
C ILE A 26 -4.49 -32.78 3.40
N LYS A 27 -5.77 -32.41 3.53
CA LYS A 27 -6.23 -31.39 4.50
C LYS A 27 -6.36 -31.87 5.96
N LYS A 28 -6.15 -33.16 6.27
CA LYS A 28 -6.61 -33.74 7.57
C LYS A 28 -5.80 -34.90 8.15
N GLN A 29 -4.47 -34.88 8.14
CA GLN A 29 -3.69 -35.90 8.88
C GLN A 29 -2.60 -35.33 9.79
N LYS A 30 -2.51 -35.92 11.00
CA LYS A 30 -1.58 -35.56 12.09
C LYS A 30 -0.10 -35.87 11.79
N ASN A 31 0.22 -36.58 10.71
CA ASN A 31 1.57 -37.09 10.43
C ASN A 31 2.13 -36.56 9.10
N LEU A 32 1.88 -35.29 8.77
CA LEU A 32 2.38 -34.67 7.53
C LEU A 32 3.92 -34.65 7.49
N ALA A 33 4.56 -34.34 8.62
CA ALA A 33 6.01 -34.29 8.72
C ALA A 33 6.68 -35.65 8.43
N ASP A 34 6.14 -36.75 8.96
CA ASP A 34 6.68 -38.09 8.72
C ASP A 34 6.43 -38.56 7.28
N ALA A 35 5.27 -38.21 6.72
CA ALA A 35 4.97 -38.46 5.31
C ALA A 35 5.98 -37.75 4.40
N LEU A 36 6.22 -36.45 4.63
CA LEU A 36 7.20 -35.67 3.87
C LEU A 36 8.63 -36.22 3.97
N LEU A 37 9.04 -36.64 5.17
CA LEU A 37 10.34 -37.28 5.38
C LEU A 37 10.47 -38.60 4.62
N ASN A 38 9.42 -39.42 4.62
CA ASN A 38 9.45 -40.71 3.94
C ASN A 38 9.40 -40.55 2.41
N THR A 39 8.61 -39.60 1.91
CA THR A 39 8.58 -39.25 0.48
C THR A 39 9.94 -38.75 0.01
N ARG A 40 10.64 -37.91 0.79
CA ARG A 40 12.02 -37.49 0.48
C ARG A 40 12.97 -38.67 0.30
N ARG A 41 12.91 -39.65 1.20
CA ARG A 41 13.75 -40.87 1.13
C ARG A 41 13.42 -41.70 -0.11
N LEU A 42 12.14 -41.78 -0.45
CA LEU A 42 11.68 -42.47 -1.65
C LEU A 42 12.16 -41.76 -2.91
N ASN A 43 12.16 -40.42 -2.95
CA ASN A 43 12.70 -39.63 -4.06
C ASN A 43 14.20 -39.81 -4.23
N ILE A 44 14.98 -39.83 -3.14
CA ILE A 44 16.42 -40.12 -3.21
C ILE A 44 16.64 -41.52 -3.80
N LEU A 45 15.89 -42.51 -3.32
CA LEU A 45 15.98 -43.89 -3.82
C LEU A 45 15.55 -43.99 -5.29
N LEU A 46 14.52 -43.25 -5.69
CA LEU A 46 14.05 -43.15 -7.07
C LEU A 46 15.11 -42.53 -7.98
N VAL A 47 15.75 -41.42 -7.59
CA VAL A 47 16.81 -40.78 -8.37
C VAL A 47 18.01 -41.71 -8.54
N VAL A 48 18.44 -42.38 -7.47
CA VAL A 48 19.52 -43.38 -7.53
C VAL A 48 19.15 -44.55 -8.43
N LEU A 49 17.90 -45.04 -8.33
CA LEU A 49 17.38 -46.13 -9.16
C LEU A 49 17.34 -45.73 -10.64
N LEU A 50 16.85 -44.53 -10.96
CA LEU A 50 16.81 -44.01 -12.33
C LEU A 50 18.21 -43.83 -12.90
N GLY A 51 19.16 -43.33 -12.11
CA GLY A 51 20.57 -43.24 -12.51
C GLY A 51 21.18 -44.61 -12.80
N TYR A 52 20.88 -45.61 -11.97
CA TYR A 52 21.31 -47.00 -12.17
C TYR A 52 20.69 -47.63 -13.44
N LEU A 53 19.40 -47.39 -13.69
CA LEU A 53 18.74 -47.86 -14.92
C LEU A 53 19.33 -47.17 -16.15
N PHE A 54 19.58 -45.87 -16.07
CA PHE A 54 20.21 -45.11 -17.15
C PHE A 54 21.60 -45.66 -17.49
N SER A 55 22.41 -46.02 -16.48
CA SER A 55 23.74 -46.60 -16.73
C SER A 55 23.69 -47.99 -17.39
N HIS A 56 22.53 -48.67 -17.38
CA HIS A 56 22.34 -49.95 -18.06
C HIS A 56 21.90 -49.80 -19.53
N VAL A 57 21.29 -48.66 -19.87
CA VAL A 57 20.76 -48.38 -21.22
C VAL A 57 21.72 -47.49 -22.03
N ALA A 58 22.51 -46.64 -21.37
CA ALA A 58 23.49 -45.78 -22.04
C ALA A 58 24.59 -46.63 -22.70
N ALA A 59 24.57 -46.71 -24.04
CA ALA A 59 25.56 -47.45 -24.81
C ALA A 59 26.86 -46.64 -24.91
N TYR A 60 27.97 -47.22 -24.42
CA TYR A 60 29.36 -46.74 -24.48
C TYR A 60 29.58 -45.32 -25.03
N GLN A 61 29.51 -44.33 -24.15
CA GLN A 61 29.93 -42.95 -24.45
C GLN A 61 31.04 -42.49 -23.52
N ILE A 62 31.89 -41.60 -24.03
CA ILE A 62 32.91 -40.90 -23.24
C ILE A 62 32.16 -40.05 -22.22
N LEU A 63 32.64 -39.96 -20.97
CA LEU A 63 31.97 -39.20 -19.89
C LEU A 63 31.63 -37.74 -20.29
N ALA A 64 32.42 -37.17 -21.20
CA ALA A 64 32.21 -35.85 -21.78
C ALA A 64 30.89 -35.72 -22.56
N ASP A 65 30.47 -36.75 -23.30
CA ASP A 65 29.26 -36.72 -24.13
C ASP A 65 27.99 -36.71 -23.27
N ILE A 66 27.98 -37.47 -22.17
CA ILE A 66 26.91 -37.43 -21.16
C ILE A 66 26.80 -36.02 -20.56
N GLY A 67 27.93 -35.36 -20.33
CA GLY A 67 28.00 -33.96 -19.92
C GLY A 67 27.35 -33.02 -20.93
N ILE A 68 27.69 -33.16 -22.22
CA ILE A 68 27.13 -32.32 -23.30
C ILE A 68 25.61 -32.48 -23.40
N VAL A 69 25.09 -33.71 -23.35
CA VAL A 69 23.64 -33.98 -23.37
C VAL A 69 22.92 -33.27 -22.22
N SER A 70 23.51 -33.32 -21.02
CA SER A 70 22.95 -32.73 -19.81
C SER A 70 22.99 -31.19 -19.84
N PHE A 71 24.12 -30.60 -20.26
CA PHE A 71 24.25 -29.16 -20.45
C PHE A 71 23.29 -28.63 -21.50
N LEU A 72 23.06 -29.40 -22.56
CA LEU A 72 22.12 -29.05 -23.61
C LEU A 72 20.65 -29.07 -23.13
N ALA A 73 20.32 -29.96 -22.20
CA ALA A 73 19.02 -29.94 -21.54
C ALA A 73 18.87 -28.70 -20.65
N ALA A 74 19.90 -28.37 -19.87
CA ALA A 74 19.89 -27.21 -18.99
C ALA A 74 19.79 -25.88 -19.76
N SER A 75 20.45 -25.76 -20.92
CA SER A 75 20.42 -24.54 -21.73
C SER A 75 19.03 -24.19 -22.26
N GLN A 76 18.09 -25.15 -22.31
CA GLN A 76 16.70 -24.89 -22.69
C GLN A 76 15.99 -23.95 -21.73
N LEU A 77 16.46 -23.81 -20.49
CA LEU A 77 15.94 -22.85 -19.52
C LEU A 77 16.38 -21.41 -19.82
N ALA A 78 17.46 -21.22 -20.58
CA ALA A 78 18.08 -19.91 -20.78
C ALA A 78 17.16 -18.87 -21.46
N PRO A 79 16.41 -19.18 -22.54
CA PRO A 79 15.53 -18.20 -23.18
C PRO A 79 14.45 -17.66 -22.24
N ALA A 80 13.82 -18.53 -21.46
CA ALA A 80 12.79 -18.16 -20.50
C ALA A 80 13.36 -17.39 -19.30
N ALA A 81 14.54 -17.78 -18.80
CA ALA A 81 15.21 -17.08 -17.71
C ALA A 81 15.67 -15.67 -18.11
N LEU A 82 16.33 -15.53 -19.26
CA LEU A 82 16.77 -14.23 -19.77
C LEU A 82 15.58 -13.35 -20.16
N GLY A 83 14.56 -13.93 -20.78
CA GLY A 83 13.33 -13.21 -21.10
C GLY A 83 12.59 -12.71 -19.86
N GLY A 84 12.49 -13.53 -18.81
CA GLY A 84 11.89 -13.12 -17.53
C GLY A 84 12.64 -12.00 -16.81
N LEU A 85 13.96 -11.90 -16.99
CA LEU A 85 14.78 -10.85 -16.38
C LEU A 85 14.79 -9.54 -17.18
N TYR A 86 14.82 -9.62 -18.51
CA TYR A 86 15.09 -8.46 -19.37
C TYR A 86 13.92 -8.04 -20.27
N TRP A 87 12.92 -8.89 -20.50
CA TRP A 87 11.86 -8.64 -21.49
C TRP A 87 10.49 -8.50 -20.85
N ARG A 88 9.95 -7.28 -20.86
CA ARG A 88 8.60 -6.92 -20.34
C ARG A 88 7.46 -7.74 -20.97
N GLY A 89 7.63 -8.21 -22.21
CA GLY A 89 6.59 -8.92 -22.95
C GLY A 89 6.55 -10.43 -22.73
N GLY A 90 7.47 -10.99 -21.94
CA GLY A 90 7.52 -12.43 -21.67
C GLY A 90 6.34 -12.91 -20.83
N ASN A 91 5.70 -14.02 -21.21
CA ASN A 91 4.61 -14.61 -20.44
C ASN A 91 4.78 -16.12 -20.19
N ARG A 92 4.07 -16.67 -19.20
CA ARG A 92 4.16 -18.08 -18.80
C ARG A 92 3.78 -19.04 -19.93
N LYS A 93 2.79 -18.68 -20.75
CA LYS A 93 2.32 -19.52 -21.87
C LYS A 93 3.40 -19.68 -22.93
N GLY A 94 4.10 -18.59 -23.25
CA GLY A 94 5.25 -18.61 -24.16
C GLY A 94 6.41 -19.39 -23.57
N ALA A 95 6.74 -19.17 -22.29
CA ALA A 95 7.81 -19.90 -21.63
C ALA A 95 7.55 -21.42 -21.65
N MET A 96 6.31 -21.83 -21.35
CA MET A 96 5.91 -23.23 -21.38
C MET A 96 5.97 -23.82 -22.80
N ALA A 97 5.49 -23.08 -23.80
CA ALA A 97 5.54 -23.53 -25.20
C ALA A 97 6.98 -23.72 -25.70
N GLY A 98 7.88 -22.77 -25.38
CA GLY A 98 9.30 -22.86 -25.70
C GLY A 98 10.00 -24.01 -24.99
N LEU A 99 9.78 -24.17 -23.68
CA LEU A 99 10.39 -25.24 -22.87
C LEU A 99 9.93 -26.63 -23.30
N VAL A 100 8.64 -26.84 -23.49
CA VAL A 100 8.10 -28.15 -23.90
C VAL A 100 8.59 -28.52 -25.29
N SER A 101 8.56 -27.60 -26.24
CA SER A 101 9.06 -27.85 -27.60
C SER A 101 10.57 -28.10 -27.64
N GLY A 102 11.35 -27.28 -26.92
CA GLY A 102 12.80 -27.45 -26.79
C GLY A 102 13.18 -28.79 -26.14
N PHE A 103 12.48 -29.19 -25.08
CA PHE A 103 12.72 -30.46 -24.39
C PHE A 103 12.33 -31.68 -25.22
N LEU A 104 11.21 -31.63 -25.95
CA LEU A 104 10.81 -32.69 -26.89
C LEU A 104 11.81 -32.84 -28.02
N LEU A 105 12.27 -31.71 -28.58
CA LEU A 105 13.24 -31.73 -29.67
C LEU A 105 14.61 -32.20 -29.19
N TRP A 106 15.06 -31.79 -28.01
CA TRP A 106 16.29 -32.30 -27.36
C TRP A 106 16.21 -33.81 -27.11
N SER A 107 15.06 -34.28 -26.63
CA SER A 107 14.84 -35.71 -26.43
C SER A 107 15.00 -36.46 -27.75
N TYR A 108 14.52 -35.88 -28.85
CA TYR A 108 14.64 -36.45 -30.18
C TYR A 108 16.06 -36.40 -30.75
N THR A 109 16.75 -35.26 -30.70
CA THR A 109 18.03 -35.03 -31.40
C THR A 109 19.28 -35.35 -30.58
N ALA A 110 19.20 -35.36 -29.25
CA ALA A 110 20.33 -35.67 -28.36
C ALA A 110 20.11 -36.92 -27.51
N LEU A 111 18.97 -37.08 -26.84
CA LEU A 111 18.76 -38.19 -25.91
C LEU A 111 18.53 -39.53 -26.62
N ILE A 112 17.66 -39.58 -27.63
CA ILE A 112 17.39 -40.82 -28.35
C ILE A 112 18.65 -41.38 -29.04
N PRO A 113 19.46 -40.59 -29.77
CA PRO A 113 20.69 -41.10 -30.40
C PRO A 113 21.72 -41.63 -29.42
N THR A 114 21.74 -41.11 -28.18
CA THR A 114 22.68 -41.55 -27.14
C THR A 114 22.23 -42.83 -26.43
N MET A 115 20.93 -43.12 -26.47
CA MET A 115 20.34 -44.37 -25.98
C MET A 115 20.19 -45.44 -27.06
N ALA A 116 20.35 -45.09 -28.34
CA ALA A 116 20.24 -46.02 -29.46
C ALA A 116 21.50 -46.87 -29.57
N GLY A 117 21.48 -48.08 -28.99
CA GLY A 117 22.51 -49.11 -29.20
C GLY A 117 22.52 -49.68 -30.63
N ASP A 118 23.42 -50.63 -30.89
CA ASP A 118 23.66 -51.17 -32.24
C ASP A 118 22.47 -51.97 -32.83
N ASP A 119 21.63 -52.58 -32.00
CA ASP A 119 20.47 -53.39 -32.41
C ASP A 119 19.19 -52.99 -31.65
N GLY A 120 18.22 -52.37 -32.34
CA GLY A 120 16.90 -52.05 -31.77
C GLY A 120 16.03 -51.11 -32.63
N MET A 121 14.77 -50.94 -32.25
CA MET A 121 13.81 -50.03 -32.92
C MET A 121 14.28 -48.57 -32.94
N LEU A 122 15.06 -48.16 -31.94
CA LEU A 122 15.66 -46.83 -31.86
C LEU A 122 16.78 -46.64 -32.88
N SER A 123 17.54 -47.69 -33.22
CA SER A 123 18.62 -47.59 -34.21
C SER A 123 18.06 -47.44 -35.64
N SER A 124 16.91 -48.05 -35.95
CA SER A 124 16.19 -47.78 -37.21
C SER A 124 15.66 -46.34 -37.28
N LEU A 125 15.19 -45.77 -36.17
CA LEU A 125 14.72 -44.37 -36.13
C LEU A 125 15.87 -43.38 -36.35
N VAL A 126 17.05 -43.66 -35.81
CA VAL A 126 18.25 -42.83 -35.98
C VAL A 126 18.80 -42.94 -37.41
N ARG A 127 18.78 -44.14 -38.01
CA ARG A 127 19.31 -44.38 -39.38
C ARG A 127 18.36 -43.91 -40.49
N ASP A 128 17.06 -44.18 -40.36
CA ASP A 128 16.09 -43.91 -41.43
C ASP A 128 15.29 -42.61 -41.22
N GLY A 129 15.38 -42.01 -40.03
CA GLY A 129 14.59 -40.84 -39.63
C GLY A 129 13.15 -41.21 -39.26
N ALA A 130 12.42 -40.28 -38.65
CA ALA A 130 11.02 -40.51 -38.30
C ALA A 130 10.20 -40.87 -39.55
N PHE A 131 9.41 -41.96 -39.45
CA PHE A 131 8.55 -42.46 -40.54
C PHE A 131 9.30 -42.85 -41.85
N GLY A 132 10.61 -43.06 -41.81
CA GLY A 132 11.43 -43.41 -42.98
C GLY A 132 11.80 -42.21 -43.87
N LEU A 133 11.59 -40.98 -43.39
CA LEU A 133 11.99 -39.75 -44.07
C LEU A 133 13.43 -39.40 -43.68
N SER A 134 14.35 -39.52 -44.64
CA SER A 134 15.79 -39.24 -44.45
C SER A 134 16.11 -37.80 -44.00
N PHE A 135 15.16 -36.87 -44.18
CA PHE A 135 15.27 -35.48 -43.78
C PHE A 135 14.95 -35.22 -42.30
N LEU A 136 14.26 -36.15 -41.64
CA LEU A 136 13.90 -36.07 -40.22
C LEU A 136 14.85 -36.90 -39.36
N ARG A 137 16.10 -37.08 -39.79
CA ARG A 137 17.09 -37.82 -39.00
C ARG A 137 17.42 -37.05 -37.71
N PRO A 138 17.40 -37.70 -36.53
CA PRO A 138 17.79 -37.07 -35.27
C PRO A 138 19.15 -36.39 -35.28
N THR A 139 20.12 -37.00 -35.97
CA THR A 139 21.52 -36.57 -36.01
C THR A 139 21.79 -35.47 -37.05
N ASP A 140 20.94 -35.33 -38.06
CA ASP A 140 21.07 -34.36 -39.15
C ASP A 140 19.67 -33.88 -39.56
N LEU A 141 19.06 -33.08 -38.68
CA LEU A 141 17.68 -32.64 -38.83
C LEU A 141 17.63 -31.60 -39.96
N PHE A 142 16.78 -31.82 -40.96
CA PHE A 142 16.70 -31.03 -42.20
C PHE A 142 17.93 -31.15 -43.12
N GLY A 143 18.81 -32.15 -42.92
CA GLY A 143 19.89 -32.49 -43.87
C GLY A 143 20.93 -31.37 -44.07
N LEU A 144 21.25 -30.62 -43.02
CA LEU A 144 22.16 -29.47 -43.06
C LEU A 144 23.64 -29.87 -43.04
N GLY A 145 23.96 -31.15 -42.79
CA GLY A 145 25.34 -31.66 -42.74
C GLY A 145 26.13 -31.19 -41.52
N LEU A 146 25.44 -30.84 -40.44
CA LEU A 146 26.04 -30.44 -39.16
C LEU A 146 26.45 -31.68 -38.35
N ASP A 147 27.42 -31.53 -37.44
CA ASP A 147 27.68 -32.58 -36.45
C ASP A 147 26.49 -32.71 -35.48
N GLN A 148 26.33 -33.90 -34.88
CA GLN A 148 25.19 -34.24 -34.04
C GLN A 148 24.91 -33.21 -32.93
N TRP A 149 25.96 -32.74 -32.24
CA TRP A 149 25.82 -31.84 -31.10
C TRP A 149 25.44 -30.44 -31.57
N THR A 150 26.11 -29.93 -32.61
CA THR A 150 25.77 -28.63 -33.21
C THR A 150 24.36 -28.62 -33.78
N ASN A 151 23.95 -29.68 -34.48
CA ASN A 151 22.58 -29.85 -34.99
C ASN A 151 21.55 -29.77 -33.86
N SER A 152 21.80 -30.47 -32.75
CA SER A 152 20.90 -30.50 -31.60
C SER A 152 20.81 -29.15 -30.90
N VAL A 153 21.95 -28.48 -30.65
CA VAL A 153 21.98 -27.12 -30.04
C VAL A 153 21.22 -26.12 -30.89
N PHE A 154 21.51 -26.09 -32.18
CA PHE A 154 20.93 -25.13 -33.11
C PHE A 154 19.40 -25.24 -33.13
N TRP A 155 18.86 -26.43 -33.39
CA TRP A 155 17.42 -26.60 -33.56
C TRP A 155 16.64 -26.46 -32.25
N THR A 156 17.15 -27.01 -31.14
CA THR A 156 16.46 -26.95 -29.85
C THR A 156 16.33 -25.51 -29.35
N LEU A 157 17.42 -24.74 -29.37
CA LEU A 157 17.39 -23.34 -28.94
C LEU A 157 16.62 -22.45 -29.91
N LEU A 158 16.73 -22.68 -31.23
CA LEU A 158 15.99 -21.92 -32.23
C LEU A 158 14.47 -22.07 -32.03
N VAL A 159 14.00 -23.32 -31.92
CA VAL A 159 12.56 -23.61 -31.77
C VAL A 159 12.05 -23.12 -30.41
N ASN A 160 12.80 -23.37 -29.34
CA ASN A 160 12.46 -22.91 -27.99
C ASN A 160 12.33 -21.38 -27.94
N THR A 161 13.35 -20.66 -28.40
CA THR A 161 13.37 -19.19 -28.39
C THR A 161 12.27 -18.61 -29.29
N SER A 162 12.09 -19.17 -30.49
CA SER A 162 11.08 -18.68 -31.44
C SER A 162 9.66 -18.86 -30.90
N LEU A 163 9.34 -20.02 -30.33
CA LEU A 163 8.03 -20.28 -29.74
C LEU A 163 7.81 -19.47 -28.46
N TYR A 164 8.86 -19.29 -27.65
CA TYR A 164 8.81 -18.39 -26.49
C TYR A 164 8.42 -16.98 -26.92
N ILE A 165 9.10 -16.41 -27.92
CA ILE A 165 8.83 -15.05 -28.39
C ILE A 165 7.44 -14.96 -29.03
N LEU A 166 7.12 -15.85 -29.98
CA LEU A 166 5.90 -15.77 -30.77
C LEU A 166 4.64 -15.95 -29.91
N VAL A 167 4.63 -16.94 -29.01
CA VAL A 167 3.49 -17.15 -28.10
C VAL A 167 3.44 -16.04 -27.04
N SER A 168 4.60 -15.49 -26.62
CA SER A 168 4.63 -14.35 -25.70
C SER A 168 4.00 -13.10 -26.32
N LEU A 169 4.28 -12.83 -27.60
CA LEU A 169 3.70 -11.70 -28.34
C LEU A 169 2.20 -11.88 -28.65
N LEU A 170 1.78 -13.12 -28.93
CA LEU A 170 0.38 -13.41 -29.29
C LEU A 170 -0.55 -13.53 -28.09
N THR A 171 -0.02 -13.62 -26.86
CA THR A 171 -0.83 -13.83 -25.67
C THR A 171 -0.69 -12.68 -24.68
N LYS A 172 -1.81 -12.21 -24.13
CA LYS A 172 -1.79 -11.14 -23.12
C LYS A 172 -1.24 -11.67 -21.78
N PRO A 173 -0.29 -10.96 -21.14
CA PRO A 173 0.15 -11.26 -19.78
C PRO A 173 -0.99 -11.12 -18.76
N SER A 174 -0.94 -11.90 -17.69
CA SER A 174 -1.82 -11.78 -16.53
C SER A 174 -1.37 -10.64 -15.59
N LEU A 175 -2.28 -10.16 -14.73
CA LEU A 175 -2.00 -9.05 -13.80
C LEU A 175 -0.86 -9.38 -12.80
N GLU A 176 -0.70 -10.64 -12.42
CA GLU A 176 0.41 -11.11 -11.59
C GLU A 176 1.75 -11.10 -12.34
N GLU A 177 1.75 -11.46 -13.63
CA GLU A 177 2.96 -11.39 -14.47
C GLU A 177 3.36 -9.94 -14.73
N GLU A 178 2.38 -9.06 -14.91
CA GLU A 178 2.61 -7.63 -15.13
C GLU A 178 3.17 -6.93 -13.87
N SER A 179 2.69 -7.30 -12.68
CA SER A 179 3.19 -6.73 -11.42
C SER A 179 4.62 -7.18 -11.12
N ILE A 180 4.95 -8.46 -11.35
CA ILE A 180 6.32 -9.00 -11.18
C ILE A 180 7.27 -8.39 -12.21
N ALA A 181 6.87 -8.29 -13.49
CA ALA A 181 7.70 -7.67 -14.53
C ALA A 181 7.98 -6.19 -14.24
N LYS A 182 6.99 -5.46 -13.69
CA LYS A 182 7.17 -4.08 -13.22
C LYS A 182 8.12 -3.99 -12.03
N SER A 183 8.06 -4.90 -11.05
CA SER A 183 8.95 -4.83 -9.88
C SER A 183 10.44 -5.02 -10.23
N PHE A 184 10.76 -5.91 -11.16
CA PHE A 184 12.15 -6.15 -11.57
C PHE A 184 12.70 -5.08 -12.52
N ILE A 185 11.90 -4.64 -13.49
CA ILE A 185 12.38 -3.75 -14.56
C ILE A 185 12.24 -2.28 -14.16
N TYR A 186 11.16 -1.90 -13.48
CA TYR A 186 10.93 -0.52 -13.03
C TYR A 186 11.71 -0.19 -11.74
N GLY A 187 11.89 -1.17 -10.85
CA GLY A 187 12.71 -1.02 -9.63
C GLY A 187 14.18 -0.75 -9.94
N ALA A 188 14.73 -1.41 -10.97
CA ALA A 188 16.12 -1.23 -11.40
C ALA A 188 16.34 0.10 -12.16
N GLU A 189 15.43 0.50 -13.05
CA GLU A 189 15.49 1.80 -13.75
C GLU A 189 15.36 2.97 -12.76
N LYS A 190 14.44 2.89 -11.78
CA LYS A 190 14.22 3.96 -10.79
C LYS A 190 15.36 4.06 -9.77
N ALA A 191 15.89 2.92 -9.29
CA ALA A 191 17.04 2.91 -8.38
C ALA A 191 18.33 3.47 -9.01
N MET A 192 18.55 3.21 -10.31
CA MET A 192 19.70 3.79 -11.04
C MET A 192 19.52 5.26 -11.42
N ALA A 193 18.28 5.71 -11.68
CA ALA A 193 18.01 7.08 -12.12
C ALA A 193 17.96 8.11 -10.98
N GLN A 194 17.65 7.71 -9.74
CA GLN A 194 17.42 8.68 -8.65
C GLN A 194 18.30 8.53 -7.41
N GLY A 195 19.12 7.47 -7.25
CA GLY A 195 19.98 7.33 -6.06
C GLY A 195 19.21 7.32 -4.72
N GLU A 196 17.88 7.26 -4.78
CA GLU A 196 16.99 7.07 -3.64
C GLU A 196 16.93 5.58 -3.33
N GLU A 197 17.23 5.23 -2.08
CA GLU A 197 16.80 3.96 -1.53
C GLU A 197 15.29 3.88 -1.72
N LEU A 198 14.86 2.95 -2.57
CA LEU A 198 13.45 2.63 -2.77
C LEU A 198 12.78 2.56 -1.38
N PRO A 199 11.63 3.22 -1.17
CA PRO A 199 10.79 2.88 -0.03
C PRO A 199 10.49 1.39 -0.20
N VAL A 200 11.06 0.57 0.69
CA VAL A 200 10.61 -0.80 0.85
C VAL A 200 9.15 -0.63 1.26
N GLU A 201 8.23 -0.76 0.32
CA GLU A 201 6.82 -0.99 0.66
C GLU A 201 6.86 -2.07 1.73
N PRO A 202 6.40 -1.79 2.96
CA PRO A 202 6.40 -2.79 4.00
C PRO A 202 5.57 -3.94 3.42
N ARG A 203 6.23 -5.07 3.12
CA ARG A 203 5.55 -6.31 2.71
C ARG A 203 4.37 -6.45 3.64
N ALA A 204 3.19 -6.33 3.04
CA ALA A 204 1.91 -6.27 3.71
C ALA A 204 1.89 -7.22 4.89
N MET A 205 1.76 -6.63 6.08
CA MET A 205 1.82 -7.33 7.35
C MET A 205 0.81 -8.49 7.34
N LEU A 206 1.31 -9.72 7.42
CA LEU A 206 0.54 -10.96 7.56
C LEU A 206 0.89 -11.51 8.93
N TYR A 207 -0.01 -11.37 9.91
CA TYR A 207 0.25 -11.88 11.24
C TYR A 207 -1.03 -12.46 11.85
N GLY A 208 -1.06 -13.79 11.90
CA GLY A 208 -1.90 -14.52 12.83
C GLY A 208 -1.36 -14.45 14.27
N THR A 209 -2.15 -14.90 15.24
CA THR A 209 -1.71 -14.99 16.65
C THR A 209 -0.47 -15.89 16.78
N ILE A 210 0.41 -15.70 17.78
CA ILE A 210 1.55 -16.61 18.07
C ILE A 210 1.11 -18.08 18.08
N SER A 211 -0.08 -18.37 18.63
CA SER A 211 -0.67 -19.70 18.65
C SER A 211 -1.02 -20.23 17.26
N GLU A 212 -1.41 -19.38 16.31
CA GLU A 212 -1.66 -19.75 14.91
C GLU A 212 -0.35 -20.01 14.17
N ILE A 213 0.69 -19.20 14.43
CA ILE A 213 2.05 -19.42 13.92
C ILE A 213 2.57 -20.76 14.43
N GLU A 214 2.48 -21.01 15.74
CA GLU A 214 2.92 -22.25 16.40
C GLU A 214 2.13 -23.46 15.89
N THR A 215 0.81 -23.36 15.77
CA THR A 215 -0.04 -24.44 15.24
C THR A 215 0.25 -24.70 13.76
N THR A 216 0.50 -23.66 12.97
CA THR A 216 0.86 -23.81 11.56
C THR A 216 2.24 -24.43 11.41
N LEU A 217 3.22 -23.94 12.18
CA LEU A 217 4.58 -24.48 12.20
C LEU A 217 4.58 -25.95 12.67
N ALA A 218 3.80 -26.28 13.70
CA ALA A 218 3.65 -27.63 14.25
C ALA A 218 3.14 -28.64 13.21
N LYS A 219 2.27 -28.21 12.28
CA LYS A 219 1.81 -29.07 11.17
C LYS A 219 2.95 -29.51 10.25
N TYR A 220 4.02 -28.73 10.14
CA TYR A 220 5.12 -28.97 9.19
C TYR A 220 6.38 -29.54 9.83
N ILE A 221 6.76 -29.07 11.03
CA ILE A 221 8.01 -29.49 11.70
C ILE A 221 7.79 -30.32 12.99
N GLY A 222 6.52 -30.49 13.41
CA GLY A 222 6.10 -31.18 14.62
C GLY A 222 5.95 -30.27 15.84
N GLU A 223 5.02 -30.58 16.75
CA GLU A 223 4.65 -29.73 17.91
C GLU A 223 5.86 -29.38 18.80
N GLU A 224 6.65 -30.36 19.23
CA GLU A 224 7.78 -30.10 20.14
C GLU A 224 8.89 -29.22 19.53
N ARG A 225 9.07 -29.28 18.20
CA ARG A 225 10.06 -28.46 17.49
C ARG A 225 9.51 -27.06 17.25
N ALA A 226 8.24 -26.94 16.89
CA ALA A 226 7.56 -25.67 16.72
C ALA A 226 7.56 -24.86 18.01
N ASN A 227 7.16 -25.45 19.14
CA ASN A 227 7.11 -24.75 20.43
C ASN A 227 8.51 -24.27 20.86
N ARG A 228 9.53 -25.14 20.75
CA ARG A 228 10.91 -24.75 21.06
C ARG A 228 11.42 -23.62 20.18
N GLN A 229 11.10 -23.65 18.89
CA GLN A 229 11.57 -22.64 17.95
C GLN A 229 10.91 -21.28 18.20
N VAL A 230 9.59 -21.27 18.44
CA VAL A 230 8.84 -20.06 18.80
C VAL A 230 9.34 -19.48 20.12
N ASP A 231 9.56 -20.31 21.14
CA ASP A 231 10.10 -19.86 22.43
C ASP A 231 11.52 -19.29 22.31
N LEU A 232 12.36 -19.84 21.44
CA LEU A 232 13.69 -19.29 21.15
C LEU A 232 13.60 -17.91 20.49
N TYR A 233 12.69 -17.72 19.53
CA TYR A 233 12.48 -16.43 18.88
C TYR A 233 11.90 -15.37 19.83
N LEU A 234 10.93 -15.75 20.66
CA LEU A 234 10.39 -14.86 21.69
C LEU A 234 11.46 -14.40 22.68
N ARG A 235 12.34 -15.32 23.11
CA ARG A 235 13.49 -14.98 23.97
C ARG A 235 14.49 -14.05 23.29
N GLN A 236 14.78 -14.25 22.01
CA GLN A 236 15.67 -13.37 21.24
C GLN A 236 15.08 -11.95 21.06
N LEU A 237 13.76 -11.85 20.98
CA LEU A 237 13.03 -10.58 20.84
C LEU A 237 12.76 -9.89 22.19
N GLY A 238 13.10 -10.50 23.32
CA GLY A 238 12.81 -9.99 24.66
C GLY A 238 11.32 -9.96 25.00
N ALA A 239 10.50 -10.80 24.34
CA ALA A 239 9.06 -10.81 24.49
C ALA A 239 8.56 -12.10 25.15
N THR A 240 7.42 -12.03 25.84
CA THR A 240 6.71 -13.21 26.36
C THR A 240 5.43 -13.43 25.55
N ARG A 241 4.86 -14.64 25.59
CA ARG A 241 3.65 -15.02 24.82
C ARG A 241 2.44 -14.08 25.04
N GLU A 242 2.44 -13.32 26.14
CA GLU A 242 1.37 -12.40 26.54
C GLU A 242 1.68 -10.91 26.27
N THR A 243 2.94 -10.56 25.98
CA THR A 243 3.42 -9.16 25.87
C THR A 243 4.07 -8.83 24.53
N VAL A 244 3.71 -9.55 23.45
CA VAL A 244 4.33 -9.34 22.13
C VAL A 244 3.75 -8.10 21.45
N SER A 245 4.61 -7.14 21.12
CA SER A 245 4.23 -5.95 20.35
C SER A 245 4.02 -6.28 18.85
N PRO A 246 3.25 -5.47 18.10
CA PRO A 246 3.03 -5.68 16.66
C PRO A 246 4.32 -5.77 15.83
N ARG A 247 5.35 -4.99 16.17
CA ARG A 247 6.67 -5.05 15.52
C ARG A 247 7.46 -6.33 15.83
N GLN A 248 7.35 -6.85 17.06
CA GLN A 248 8.00 -8.11 17.44
C GLN A 248 7.29 -9.32 16.82
N LEU A 249 5.96 -9.25 16.70
CA LEU A 249 5.19 -10.23 15.94
C LEU A 249 5.63 -10.21 14.47
N GLN A 250 5.92 -9.01 13.94
CA GLN A 250 6.47 -8.82 12.59
C GLN A 250 7.75 -9.63 12.35
N GLU A 251 8.72 -9.40 13.23
CA GLU A 251 10.01 -10.08 13.14
C GLU A 251 9.86 -11.59 13.32
N LEU A 252 8.95 -12.03 14.20
CA LEU A 252 8.71 -13.45 14.45
C LEU A 252 8.17 -14.19 13.22
N TRP A 253 7.30 -13.58 12.41
CA TRP A 253 6.85 -14.22 11.16
C TRP A 253 7.94 -14.24 10.09
N ASN A 254 8.77 -13.20 9.99
CA ASN A 254 9.92 -13.23 9.08
C ASN A 254 10.85 -14.40 9.41
N GLN A 255 11.07 -14.66 10.70
CA GLN A 255 11.84 -15.82 11.16
C GLN A 255 11.09 -17.14 10.92
N PHE A 256 9.75 -17.16 11.07
CA PHE A 256 8.91 -18.30 10.69
C PHE A 256 9.02 -18.59 9.19
N GLU A 257 8.87 -17.61 8.30
CA GLU A 257 8.96 -17.76 6.84
C GLU A 257 10.35 -18.26 6.43
N LYS A 258 11.42 -17.74 7.04
CA LYS A 258 12.79 -18.25 6.85
C LYS A 258 12.94 -19.71 7.28
N THR A 259 12.36 -20.07 8.42
CA THR A 259 12.41 -21.44 8.94
C THR A 259 11.61 -22.40 8.07
N LEU A 260 10.42 -21.98 7.63
CA LEU A 260 9.57 -22.74 6.74
C LEU A 260 10.26 -22.90 5.37
N THR A 261 10.85 -21.84 4.84
CA THR A 261 11.64 -21.88 3.59
C THR A 261 12.83 -22.83 3.72
N GLY A 262 13.52 -22.83 4.86
CA GLY A 262 14.64 -23.75 5.12
C GLY A 262 14.23 -25.22 5.26
N SER A 263 12.98 -25.50 5.62
CA SER A 263 12.49 -26.87 5.85
C SER A 263 11.65 -27.43 4.70
N VAL A 264 10.91 -26.57 4.01
CA VAL A 264 9.82 -26.90 3.08
C VAL A 264 10.08 -26.31 1.67
N GLY A 265 11.02 -25.37 1.53
CA GLY A 265 11.39 -24.73 0.26
C GLY A 265 10.56 -23.47 -0.06
N PRO A 266 11.08 -22.53 -0.88
CA PRO A 266 10.45 -21.23 -1.12
C PRO A 266 9.06 -21.31 -1.76
N SER A 267 8.89 -22.19 -2.75
CA SER A 267 7.65 -22.34 -3.53
C SER A 267 6.46 -22.74 -2.67
N ALA A 268 6.68 -23.71 -1.77
CA ALA A 268 5.64 -24.20 -0.88
C ALA A 268 5.40 -23.28 0.32
N THR A 269 6.44 -22.63 0.85
CA THR A 269 6.26 -21.57 1.86
C THR A 269 5.33 -20.49 1.35
N ARG A 270 5.54 -20.02 0.12
CA ARG A 270 4.66 -19.02 -0.49
C ARG A 270 3.22 -19.49 -0.57
N MET A 271 2.99 -20.74 -1.00
CA MET A 271 1.63 -21.30 -1.08
C MET A 271 0.96 -21.45 0.30
N ILE A 272 1.71 -21.84 1.34
CA ILE A 272 1.21 -21.97 2.71
C ILE A 272 0.86 -20.59 3.30
N VAL A 273 1.68 -19.58 3.01
CA VAL A 273 1.46 -18.19 3.42
C VAL A 273 0.28 -17.56 2.66
N GLU A 274 0.12 -17.84 1.37
CA GLU A 274 -0.99 -17.36 0.54
C GLU A 274 -2.32 -18.09 0.81
N GLU A 275 -2.33 -19.37 1.20
CA GLU A 275 -3.56 -20.10 1.56
C GLU A 275 -4.10 -19.73 2.96
N GLN A 276 -3.31 -19.03 3.78
CA GLN A 276 -3.70 -18.49 5.09
C GLN A 276 -4.46 -17.15 4.99
N VAL A 277 -4.83 -16.68 3.79
CA VAL A 277 -5.75 -15.54 3.62
C VAL A 277 -7.05 -15.85 4.39
N PRO A 278 -7.33 -15.13 5.49
CA PRO A 278 -8.37 -15.53 6.46
C PRO A 278 -9.79 -15.46 5.88
N VAL A 279 -10.00 -14.69 4.80
CA VAL A 279 -11.31 -14.50 4.18
C VAL A 279 -11.18 -14.49 2.66
N LYS A 280 -11.77 -15.50 2.01
CA LYS A 280 -11.87 -15.51 0.54
C LYS A 280 -12.99 -14.58 0.09
N PRO A 281 -12.77 -13.76 -0.95
CA PRO A 281 -13.85 -12.96 -1.52
C PRO A 281 -14.88 -13.86 -2.19
N VAL A 282 -16.14 -13.55 -1.96
CA VAL A 282 -17.28 -14.27 -2.55
C VAL A 282 -18.25 -13.24 -3.12
N VAL A 283 -18.74 -13.52 -4.32
CA VAL A 283 -19.72 -12.69 -5.02
C VAL A 283 -21.10 -13.30 -4.83
N GLU A 284 -22.08 -12.51 -4.42
CA GLU A 284 -23.48 -12.95 -4.34
C GLU A 284 -24.09 -13.15 -5.75
N GLU A 285 -25.20 -13.87 -5.84
CA GLU A 285 -25.94 -14.02 -7.10
C GLU A 285 -26.34 -12.64 -7.64
N LYS A 286 -25.82 -12.29 -8.82
CA LYS A 286 -26.01 -10.98 -9.43
C LYS A 286 -27.45 -10.77 -9.89
N LYS A 287 -28.11 -9.72 -9.41
CA LYS A 287 -29.37 -9.21 -9.95
C LYS A 287 -29.12 -8.50 -11.28
N GLU A 288 -30.06 -8.65 -12.23
CA GLU A 288 -29.96 -8.03 -13.57
C GLU A 288 -30.26 -6.51 -13.57
N THR A 289 -30.71 -5.96 -12.44
CA THR A 289 -30.99 -4.54 -12.25
C THR A 289 -29.72 -3.71 -12.11
N LEU A 290 -29.83 -2.39 -12.23
CA LEU A 290 -28.76 -1.46 -11.85
C LEU A 290 -28.80 -1.20 -10.34
N PRO A 291 -27.65 -0.91 -9.70
CA PRO A 291 -27.62 -0.52 -8.29
C PRO A 291 -28.42 0.76 -8.07
N THR A 292 -29.09 0.82 -6.92
CA THR A 292 -29.90 1.98 -6.50
C THR A 292 -29.01 3.12 -6.03
N TYR A 293 -27.87 2.80 -5.39
CA TYR A 293 -26.92 3.76 -4.87
C TYR A 293 -25.66 3.78 -5.74
N ASP A 294 -25.28 4.96 -6.22
CA ASP A 294 -24.05 5.13 -7.00
C ASP A 294 -22.87 5.44 -6.06
N LEU A 295 -22.06 4.41 -5.78
CA LEU A 295 -20.85 4.56 -5.00
C LEU A 295 -19.64 4.52 -5.93
N THR A 296 -18.73 5.46 -5.72
CA THR A 296 -17.47 5.52 -6.45
C THR A 296 -16.38 4.80 -5.67
N ARG A 297 -15.62 3.95 -6.36
CA ARG A 297 -14.50 3.22 -5.77
C ARG A 297 -13.42 4.21 -5.33
N GLY A 298 -12.82 3.95 -4.16
CA GLY A 298 -11.76 4.80 -3.62
C GLY A 298 -12.28 5.94 -2.74
N ARG A 299 -13.57 5.92 -2.41
CA ARG A 299 -14.20 6.85 -1.47
C ARG A 299 -14.65 6.12 -0.20
N ILE A 300 -14.78 6.89 0.86
CA ILE A 300 -15.26 6.46 2.16
C ILE A 300 -16.61 7.12 2.40
N TYR A 301 -17.59 6.33 2.83
CA TYR A 301 -18.97 6.77 3.02
C TYR A 301 -19.40 6.54 4.46
N ILE A 302 -19.91 7.59 5.11
CA ILE A 302 -20.57 7.52 6.41
C ILE A 302 -22.08 7.46 6.15
N VAL A 303 -22.69 6.36 6.59
CA VAL A 303 -24.10 6.03 6.34
C VAL A 303 -24.77 5.65 7.66
N PRO A 304 -25.40 6.58 8.39
CA PRO A 304 -25.92 6.30 9.73
C PRO A 304 -27.05 5.26 9.75
N ASP A 305 -28.09 5.43 8.93
CA ASP A 305 -29.33 4.67 9.08
C ASP A 305 -29.46 3.48 8.12
N ILE A 306 -28.94 3.62 6.90
CA ILE A 306 -29.18 2.70 5.78
C ILE A 306 -27.94 1.93 5.32
N ALA A 307 -26.89 1.86 6.14
CA ALA A 307 -25.59 1.27 5.76
C ALA A 307 -25.71 -0.16 5.23
N TYR A 308 -26.48 -1.00 5.93
CA TYR A 308 -26.72 -2.39 5.54
C TYR A 308 -27.51 -2.50 4.23
N GLU A 309 -28.44 -1.57 3.97
CA GLU A 309 -29.20 -1.55 2.71
C GLU A 309 -28.31 -1.18 1.53
N VAL A 310 -27.51 -0.11 1.68
CA VAL A 310 -26.52 0.33 0.68
C VAL A 310 -25.51 -0.79 0.41
N PHE A 311 -25.00 -1.44 1.45
CA PHE A 311 -24.08 -2.57 1.31
C PHE A 311 -24.73 -3.75 0.56
N THR A 312 -25.97 -4.09 0.90
CA THR A 312 -26.72 -5.19 0.26
C THR A 312 -26.98 -4.92 -1.22
N ASP A 313 -27.30 -3.67 -1.57
CA ASP A 313 -27.47 -3.25 -2.95
C ASP A 313 -26.18 -3.50 -3.76
N GLN A 314 -25.01 -3.12 -3.25
CA GLN A 314 -23.74 -3.31 -3.96
C GLN A 314 -23.36 -4.78 -4.14
N ILE A 315 -23.45 -5.61 -3.09
CA ILE A 315 -23.06 -7.02 -3.17
C ILE A 315 -23.97 -7.79 -4.15
N THR A 316 -25.26 -7.49 -4.19
CA THR A 316 -26.21 -8.14 -5.11
C THR A 316 -26.06 -7.68 -6.55
N HIS A 317 -25.25 -6.66 -6.83
CA HIS A 317 -24.91 -6.21 -8.18
C HIS A 317 -23.49 -6.61 -8.62
N GLY A 318 -22.85 -7.55 -7.91
CA GLY A 318 -21.60 -8.18 -8.33
C GLY A 318 -20.34 -7.58 -7.69
N VAL A 319 -20.48 -6.85 -6.58
CA VAL A 319 -19.36 -6.38 -5.76
C VAL A 319 -19.04 -7.41 -4.67
N GLU A 320 -17.76 -7.67 -4.43
CA GLU A 320 -17.32 -8.61 -3.38
C GLU A 320 -17.42 -7.91 -2.02
N GLY A 321 -18.28 -8.41 -1.12
CA GLY A 321 -18.56 -7.76 0.16
C GLY A 321 -17.83 -8.37 1.37
N LEU A 322 -17.42 -7.53 2.32
CA LEU A 322 -17.01 -7.95 3.67
C LEU A 322 -17.77 -7.13 4.71
N CYS A 323 -18.44 -7.80 5.65
CA CYS A 323 -19.15 -7.14 6.75
C CYS A 323 -18.43 -7.38 8.08
N ILE A 324 -18.15 -6.32 8.82
CA ILE A 324 -17.58 -6.35 10.18
C ILE A 324 -18.61 -5.77 11.13
N THR A 325 -18.97 -6.52 12.18
CA THR A 325 -20.06 -6.12 13.08
C THR A 325 -19.90 -6.69 14.48
N HIS A 326 -20.50 -6.03 15.46
CA HIS A 326 -20.64 -6.55 16.82
C HIS A 326 -21.80 -7.55 16.94
N SER A 327 -22.71 -7.56 15.95
CA SER A 327 -23.89 -8.44 15.90
C SER A 327 -23.49 -9.87 15.51
N SER A 328 -24.37 -10.85 15.82
CA SER A 328 -24.08 -12.23 15.45
C SER A 328 -24.19 -12.44 13.92
N PRO A 329 -23.29 -13.21 13.28
CA PRO A 329 -23.37 -13.46 11.84
C PRO A 329 -24.70 -14.07 11.39
N GLU A 330 -25.32 -14.92 12.22
CA GLU A 330 -26.61 -15.56 11.92
C GLU A 330 -27.77 -14.56 11.89
N GLU A 331 -27.80 -13.64 12.85
CA GLU A 331 -28.81 -12.58 12.93
C GLU A 331 -28.70 -11.62 11.75
N VAL A 332 -27.48 -11.22 11.40
CA VAL A 332 -27.23 -10.32 10.26
C VAL A 332 -27.63 -10.99 8.95
N ARG A 333 -27.33 -12.28 8.77
CA ARG A 333 -27.78 -13.07 7.61
C ARG A 333 -29.29 -13.15 7.51
N LEU A 334 -29.97 -13.42 8.64
CA LEU A 334 -31.43 -13.53 8.67
C LEU A 334 -32.11 -12.19 8.35
N ARG A 335 -31.58 -11.09 8.90
CA ARG A 335 -32.17 -9.76 8.79
C ARG A 335 -31.96 -9.12 7.41
N TRP A 336 -30.80 -9.32 6.80
CA TRP A 336 -30.42 -8.64 5.56
C TRP A 336 -30.25 -9.58 4.35
N GLY A 337 -30.38 -10.89 4.54
CA GLY A 337 -30.43 -11.88 3.45
C GLY A 337 -29.08 -12.32 2.88
N PHE A 338 -27.97 -12.16 3.63
CA PHE A 338 -26.64 -12.57 3.17
C PHE A 338 -26.51 -14.10 3.02
N LYS A 339 -26.22 -14.60 1.81
CA LYS A 339 -26.04 -16.05 1.57
C LYS A 339 -24.60 -16.48 1.74
N GLU A 340 -23.67 -15.83 1.04
CA GLU A 340 -22.27 -16.25 0.97
C GLU A 340 -21.28 -15.21 1.49
N THR A 341 -21.70 -13.95 1.56
CA THR A 341 -20.88 -12.81 2.01
C THR A 341 -20.20 -13.10 3.36
N PRO A 342 -18.87 -12.94 3.47
CA PRO A 342 -18.17 -13.11 4.73
C PRO A 342 -18.58 -12.04 5.76
N ILE A 343 -18.82 -12.50 7.00
CA ILE A 343 -19.17 -11.65 8.13
C ILE A 343 -18.20 -11.96 9.27
N ILE A 344 -17.51 -10.94 9.75
CA ILE A 344 -16.60 -11.00 10.89
C ILE A 344 -17.33 -10.41 12.09
N LYS A 345 -17.43 -11.18 13.16
CA LYS A 345 -17.93 -10.71 14.44
C LYS A 345 -16.80 -10.14 15.29
N LEU A 346 -16.97 -8.92 15.77
CA LEU A 346 -16.13 -8.32 16.79
C LEU A 346 -16.55 -8.87 18.17
N SER A 347 -15.75 -9.75 18.75
CA SER A 347 -16.00 -10.36 20.06
C SER A 347 -14.74 -10.97 20.68
N ASP A 348 -14.59 -10.85 22.00
CA ASP A 348 -13.52 -11.51 22.76
C ASP A 348 -13.71 -13.05 22.88
N GLU A 349 -14.89 -13.58 22.53
CA GLU A 349 -15.16 -15.03 22.56
C GLU A 349 -14.55 -15.77 21.36
N LYS A 350 -13.48 -16.53 21.58
CA LYS A 350 -12.86 -17.41 20.57
C LYS A 350 -13.73 -18.64 20.29
N ARG A 351 -14.70 -18.52 19.39
CA ARG A 351 -15.53 -19.66 18.93
C ARG A 351 -15.18 -20.17 17.52
N SER A 352 -14.66 -19.34 16.61
CA SER A 352 -14.25 -19.74 15.24
C SER A 352 -13.42 -18.66 14.53
N ASP A 353 -12.86 -18.96 13.34
CA ASP A 353 -12.08 -18.06 12.48
C ASP A 353 -12.81 -16.78 12.03
N ARG A 354 -14.13 -16.68 12.26
CA ARG A 354 -14.96 -15.51 11.93
C ARG A 354 -15.15 -14.54 13.10
N TYR A 355 -14.39 -14.71 14.17
CA TYR A 355 -14.46 -13.90 15.39
C TYR A 355 -13.10 -13.24 15.61
N ILE A 356 -13.09 -11.91 15.64
CA ILE A 356 -11.89 -11.11 15.91
C ILE A 356 -12.15 -10.34 17.19
N SER A 357 -11.19 -10.36 18.12
CA SER A 357 -11.29 -9.51 19.31
C SER A 357 -11.25 -8.04 18.88
N PRO A 358 -12.17 -7.19 19.37
CA PRO A 358 -12.16 -5.74 19.12
C PRO A 358 -10.83 -5.08 19.51
N ARG A 359 -10.06 -5.70 20.41
CA ARG A 359 -8.76 -5.21 20.88
C ARG A 359 -7.60 -5.54 19.96
N ASN A 360 -7.77 -6.52 19.06
CA ASN A 360 -6.74 -6.92 18.11
C ASN A 360 -6.91 -6.15 16.80
N LEU A 361 -6.71 -4.83 16.87
CA LEU A 361 -6.77 -3.92 15.72
C LEU A 361 -5.83 -4.34 14.58
N PRO A 362 -4.59 -4.83 14.85
CA PRO A 362 -3.71 -5.32 13.78
C PRO A 362 -4.33 -6.49 13.00
N LEU A 363 -4.87 -7.51 13.69
CA LEU A 363 -5.52 -8.65 13.02
C LEU A 363 -6.74 -8.22 12.22
N LEU A 364 -7.54 -7.30 12.77
CA LEU A 364 -8.70 -6.75 12.09
C LEU A 364 -8.28 -6.06 10.78
N PHE A 365 -7.29 -5.16 10.83
CA PHE A 365 -6.77 -4.45 9.66
C PHE A 365 -6.24 -5.42 8.61
N ILE A 366 -5.43 -6.40 9.00
CA ILE A 366 -4.85 -7.39 8.09
C ILE A 366 -5.93 -8.20 7.39
N THR A 367 -6.98 -8.58 8.13
CA THR A 367 -8.11 -9.33 7.58
C THR A 367 -8.83 -8.53 6.49
N ILE A 368 -9.09 -7.24 6.75
CA ILE A 368 -9.72 -6.35 5.76
C ILE A 368 -8.80 -6.12 4.57
N LYS A 369 -7.52 -5.84 4.81
CA LYS A 369 -6.52 -5.60 3.78
C LYS A 369 -6.39 -6.81 2.85
N SER A 370 -6.28 -8.01 3.42
CA SER A 370 -6.15 -9.25 2.66
C SER A 370 -7.37 -9.52 1.79
N PHE A 371 -8.58 -9.24 2.30
CA PHE A 371 -9.80 -9.29 1.53
C PHE A 371 -9.78 -8.29 0.36
N VAL A 372 -9.43 -7.02 0.62
CA VAL A 372 -9.36 -5.97 -0.41
C VAL A 372 -8.31 -6.28 -1.48
N ASP A 373 -7.15 -6.81 -1.11
CA ASP A 373 -6.08 -7.19 -2.04
C ASP A 373 -6.44 -8.39 -2.92
N SER A 374 -7.23 -9.33 -2.39
CA SER A 374 -7.69 -10.52 -3.11
C SER A 374 -8.87 -10.25 -4.05
N SER A 375 -9.52 -9.09 -3.88
CA SER A 375 -10.76 -8.72 -4.58
C SER A 375 -10.49 -7.80 -5.76
N ARG A 376 -11.22 -7.97 -6.87
CA ARG A 376 -11.12 -7.04 -8.03
C ARG A 376 -11.92 -5.78 -7.80
N ASN A 377 -13.09 -5.93 -7.19
CA ASN A 377 -14.01 -4.85 -6.85
C ASN A 377 -14.67 -5.17 -5.51
N SER A 378 -14.14 -4.60 -4.45
CA SER A 378 -14.57 -4.87 -3.08
C SER A 378 -15.42 -3.75 -2.49
N ILE A 379 -16.23 -4.14 -1.51
CA ILE A 379 -16.91 -3.25 -0.58
C ILE A 379 -16.75 -3.79 0.84
N VAL A 380 -16.42 -2.91 1.77
CA VAL A 380 -16.24 -3.23 3.19
C VAL A 380 -17.22 -2.41 4.00
N LEU A 381 -18.07 -3.07 4.79
CA LEU A 381 -18.95 -2.44 5.77
C LEU A 381 -18.37 -2.65 7.17
N ILE A 382 -18.16 -1.56 7.90
CA ILE A 382 -17.82 -1.57 9.33
C ILE A 382 -19.00 -1.01 10.11
N ASP A 383 -19.57 -1.85 10.97
CA ASP A 383 -20.67 -1.49 11.84
C ASP A 383 -20.14 -0.95 13.18
N SER A 384 -20.16 0.38 13.27
CA SER A 384 -19.82 1.19 14.43
C SER A 384 -18.35 1.09 14.87
N ILE A 385 -17.49 1.87 14.22
CA ILE A 385 -16.17 2.27 14.73
C ILE A 385 -16.33 2.94 16.09
N GLU A 386 -17.42 3.67 16.35
CA GLU A 386 -17.72 4.20 17.68
C GLU A 386 -17.61 3.15 18.78
N LYS A 387 -18.26 1.99 18.63
CA LYS A 387 -18.16 0.89 19.60
C LYS A 387 -16.74 0.37 19.71
N LEU A 388 -16.05 0.20 18.58
CA LEU A 388 -14.66 -0.26 18.55
C LEU A 388 -13.74 0.68 19.33
N VAL A 389 -13.90 1.99 19.17
CA VAL A 389 -13.11 3.01 19.88
C VAL A 389 -13.48 3.02 21.37
N ASN A 390 -14.77 3.02 21.70
CA ASN A 390 -15.26 3.00 23.08
C ASN A 390 -14.79 1.77 23.86
N GLU A 391 -14.79 0.59 23.25
CA GLU A 391 -14.33 -0.65 23.89
C GLU A 391 -12.82 -0.67 24.16
N ASN A 392 -12.04 0.04 23.33
CA ASN A 392 -10.59 0.12 23.41
C ASN A 392 -10.07 1.32 24.21
N MET A 393 -10.94 2.27 24.59
CA MET A 393 -10.57 3.39 25.45
C MET A 393 -9.85 2.90 26.70
N PHE A 394 -8.66 3.48 26.96
CA PHE A 394 -7.76 3.14 28.06
C PHE A 394 -7.20 1.70 28.07
N LYS A 395 -7.55 0.85 27.11
CA LYS A 395 -7.05 -0.54 27.00
C LYS A 395 -5.99 -0.70 25.93
N VAL A 396 -6.11 0.05 24.84
CA VAL A 396 -5.17 0.10 23.72
C VAL A 396 -4.53 1.49 23.69
N PRO A 397 -3.23 1.62 23.40
CA PRO A 397 -2.60 2.93 23.24
C PRO A 397 -3.31 3.78 22.18
N GLU A 398 -3.55 5.07 22.48
CA GLU A 398 -4.22 6.00 21.56
C GLU A 398 -3.59 5.99 20.15
N ARG A 399 -2.26 5.90 20.08
CA ARG A 399 -1.50 5.79 18.83
C ARG A 399 -1.90 4.58 17.98
N GLU A 400 -2.14 3.42 18.58
CA GLU A 400 -2.51 2.20 17.83
C GLU A 400 -3.91 2.34 17.22
N MET A 401 -4.83 3.03 17.92
CA MET A 401 -6.15 3.37 17.38
C MET A 401 -6.04 4.36 16.21
N LEU A 402 -5.22 5.41 16.35
CA LEU A 402 -4.95 6.37 15.27
C LEU A 402 -4.34 5.70 14.05
N ASP A 403 -3.33 4.84 14.26
CA ASP A 403 -2.68 4.08 13.21
C ASP A 403 -3.69 3.19 12.48
N PHE A 404 -4.55 2.47 13.21
CA PHE A 404 -5.61 1.66 12.61
C PHE A 404 -6.56 2.48 11.73
N VAL A 405 -7.11 3.60 12.24
CA VAL A 405 -8.07 4.41 11.48
C VAL A 405 -7.41 5.04 10.25
N TYR A 406 -6.18 5.53 10.39
CA TYR A 406 -5.45 6.09 9.26
C TYR A 406 -5.13 5.03 8.19
N GLN A 407 -4.74 3.82 8.60
CA GLN A 407 -4.55 2.71 7.66
C GLN A 407 -5.86 2.30 6.97
N MET A 408 -7.00 2.37 7.67
CA MET A 408 -8.32 2.16 7.08
C MET A 408 -8.68 3.26 6.06
N GLU A 409 -8.32 4.51 6.32
CA GLU A 409 -8.50 5.62 5.37
C GLU A 409 -7.70 5.39 4.09
N LEU A 410 -6.44 4.98 4.21
CA LEU A 410 -5.59 4.61 3.06
C LEU A 410 -6.16 3.42 2.29
N LEU A 411 -6.70 2.42 3.00
CA LEU A 411 -7.33 1.26 2.37
C LEU A 411 -8.63 1.63 1.65
N GLY A 412 -9.38 2.59 2.19
CA GLY A 412 -10.57 3.18 1.59
C GLY A 412 -10.32 3.72 0.18
N LYS A 413 -9.13 4.24 -0.12
CA LYS A 413 -8.74 4.69 -1.48
C LYS A 413 -8.70 3.56 -2.52
N ARG A 414 -8.76 2.28 -2.11
CA ARG A 414 -8.70 1.10 -3.00
C ARG A 414 -10.01 0.31 -3.08
N THR A 415 -10.97 0.58 -2.20
CA THR A 415 -12.24 -0.15 -2.05
C THR A 415 -13.44 0.81 -1.90
N HIS A 416 -14.65 0.30 -1.72
CA HIS A 416 -15.77 1.09 -1.21
C HIS A 416 -15.84 0.85 0.30
N LEU A 417 -15.51 1.85 1.12
CA LEU A 417 -15.58 1.71 2.58
C LEU A 417 -16.86 2.37 3.10
N ILE A 418 -17.74 1.59 3.71
CA ILE A 418 -18.96 2.08 4.36
C ILE A 418 -18.79 1.97 5.87
N LEU A 419 -19.03 3.09 6.56
CA LEU A 419 -19.05 3.18 8.02
C LEU A 419 -20.48 3.46 8.49
N ALA A 420 -21.01 2.56 9.33
CA ALA A 420 -22.30 2.74 9.98
C ALA A 420 -22.10 3.42 11.34
N GLU A 421 -21.99 4.75 11.33
CA GLU A 421 -21.76 5.56 12.53
C GLU A 421 -22.99 6.40 12.87
N GLY A 422 -23.26 6.56 14.17
CA GLY A 422 -24.32 7.44 14.64
C GLY A 422 -23.99 8.92 14.43
N GLU A 423 -25.00 9.77 14.28
CA GLU A 423 -24.82 11.21 14.07
C GLU A 423 -24.03 11.91 15.19
N ASP A 424 -24.13 11.42 16.43
CA ASP A 424 -23.42 11.97 17.59
C ASP A 424 -21.89 11.78 17.54
N PHE A 425 -21.44 10.74 16.84
CA PHE A 425 -20.02 10.37 16.74
C PHE A 425 -19.31 11.06 15.56
N VAL A 426 -20.09 11.60 14.62
CA VAL A 426 -19.60 12.19 13.38
C VAL A 426 -19.62 13.71 13.48
N HIS A 427 -18.49 14.34 13.24
CA HIS A 427 -18.28 15.79 13.43
C HIS A 427 -18.31 16.59 12.12
N MET A 428 -18.64 15.95 10.99
CA MET A 428 -18.86 16.60 9.71
C MET A 428 -20.36 16.81 9.44
N GLU A 429 -20.69 17.74 8.53
CA GLU A 429 -22.09 17.98 8.12
C GLU A 429 -22.63 16.80 7.30
N LEU A 430 -23.71 16.19 7.79
CA LEU A 430 -24.41 15.10 7.12
C LEU A 430 -25.62 15.67 6.36
N ASN A 431 -25.43 15.96 5.07
CA ASN A 431 -26.43 16.62 4.21
C ASN A 431 -27.33 15.62 3.46
N SER A 432 -27.03 14.33 3.53
CA SER A 432 -27.74 13.27 2.81
C SER A 432 -27.73 11.95 3.60
N SER A 433 -28.39 10.91 3.10
CA SER A 433 -28.31 9.57 3.71
C SER A 433 -26.97 8.85 3.47
N VAL A 434 -26.20 9.27 2.46
CA VAL A 434 -24.90 8.69 2.11
C VAL A 434 -23.89 9.83 1.96
N ASN A 435 -23.05 10.03 2.98
CA ASN A 435 -22.16 11.18 3.03
C ASN A 435 -20.72 10.74 2.78
N GLU A 436 -20.03 11.39 1.84
CA GLU A 436 -18.63 11.10 1.57
C GLU A 436 -17.74 11.74 2.64
N ALA A 437 -16.94 10.92 3.32
CA ALA A 437 -15.92 11.38 4.26
C ALA A 437 -14.54 11.37 3.60
N LYS A 438 -13.85 12.52 3.62
CA LYS A 438 -12.49 12.66 3.08
C LYS A 438 -11.41 12.28 4.10
N GLU A 439 -11.64 12.59 5.38
CA GLU A 439 -10.64 12.43 6.45
C GLU A 439 -11.29 11.83 7.70
N LEU A 440 -10.96 10.59 8.05
CA LEU A 440 -11.61 9.90 9.17
C LEU A 440 -11.11 10.39 10.53
N LEU A 441 -9.83 10.75 10.63
CA LEU A 441 -9.20 11.20 11.88
C LEU A 441 -9.83 12.48 12.46
N PHE A 442 -10.43 13.32 11.61
CA PHE A 442 -11.11 14.56 12.02
C PHE A 442 -12.64 14.47 11.92
N ALA A 443 -13.18 13.47 11.20
CA ALA A 443 -14.62 13.26 11.09
C ALA A 443 -15.21 12.44 12.25
N LEU A 444 -14.42 11.58 12.89
CA LEU A 444 -14.88 10.67 13.95
C LEU A 444 -14.33 11.10 15.32
N GLY A 445 -15.19 11.19 16.34
CA GLY A 445 -14.75 11.42 17.73
C GLY A 445 -14.07 10.19 18.34
N PRO A 446 -13.36 10.25 19.48
CA PRO A 446 -12.46 11.29 19.99
C PRO A 446 -11.09 11.31 19.28
N LEU A 447 -10.99 10.88 18.02
CA LEU A 447 -9.70 10.68 17.36
C LEU A 447 -8.88 11.97 17.23
N SER A 448 -9.54 13.12 17.04
CA SER A 448 -8.88 14.42 17.00
C SER A 448 -8.20 14.80 18.33
N GLU A 449 -8.76 14.34 19.46
CA GLU A 449 -8.17 14.52 20.80
C GLU A 449 -6.90 13.69 20.93
N TYR A 450 -6.96 12.40 20.56
CA TYR A 450 -5.82 11.50 20.57
C TYR A 450 -4.69 12.01 19.67
N LEU A 451 -5.05 12.52 18.49
CA LEU A 451 -4.09 13.10 17.55
C LEU A 451 -3.41 14.33 18.17
N PHE A 452 -4.18 15.22 18.81
CA PHE A 452 -3.62 16.40 19.45
C PHE A 452 -2.68 16.04 20.61
N ARG A 453 -3.06 15.08 21.47
CA ARG A 453 -2.19 14.57 22.55
C ARG A 453 -0.86 14.06 22.02
N LEU A 454 -0.91 13.17 21.02
CA LEU A 454 0.28 12.57 20.42
C LEU A 454 1.25 13.63 19.87
N PHE A 455 0.72 14.63 19.17
CA PHE A 455 1.53 15.71 18.60
C PHE A 455 2.08 16.65 19.67
N SER A 456 1.24 17.04 20.65
CA SER A 456 1.68 17.90 21.75
C SER A 456 2.75 17.24 22.60
N ASP A 457 2.61 15.94 22.88
CA ASP A 457 3.60 15.18 23.65
C ASP A 457 4.93 15.08 22.90
N THR A 458 4.89 14.96 21.58
CA THR A 458 6.09 14.96 20.74
C THR A 458 6.82 16.30 20.80
N MET A 459 6.08 17.41 20.67
CA MET A 459 6.64 18.76 20.80
C MET A 459 7.26 18.99 22.18
N LEU A 460 6.56 18.57 23.25
CA LEU A 460 7.02 18.74 24.63
C LEU A 460 8.21 17.84 24.96
N SER A 461 8.25 16.62 24.42
CA SER A 461 9.33 15.66 24.64
C SER A 461 10.67 16.12 24.06
N ALA A 462 10.65 16.95 23.01
CA ALA A 462 11.84 17.56 22.43
C ALA A 462 12.49 18.63 23.33
N LEU A 463 11.79 19.11 24.37
CA LEU A 463 12.26 20.17 25.26
C LEU A 463 12.98 19.62 26.50
N ASN A 464 13.88 20.44 27.04
CA ASN A 464 14.50 20.21 28.35
C ASN A 464 13.44 20.20 29.47
N GLU A 465 13.64 19.40 30.50
CA GLU A 465 12.66 19.21 31.59
C GLU A 465 12.22 20.52 32.28
N GLU A 466 13.13 21.47 32.50
CA GLU A 466 12.79 22.77 33.11
C GLU A 466 11.89 23.61 32.19
N VAL A 467 12.26 23.73 30.92
CA VAL A 467 11.49 24.48 29.90
C VAL A 467 10.13 23.82 29.67
N ARG A 468 10.08 22.49 29.62
CA ARG A 468 8.85 21.73 29.46
C ARG A 468 7.83 22.06 30.54
N ARG A 469 8.25 22.17 31.81
CA ARG A 469 7.35 22.51 32.93
C ARG A 469 6.72 23.89 32.77
N GLU A 470 7.54 24.89 32.45
CA GLU A 470 7.08 26.28 32.24
C GLU A 470 6.09 26.38 31.07
N VAL A 471 6.40 25.71 29.94
CA VAL A 471 5.53 25.64 28.77
C VAL A 471 4.19 25.00 29.12
N ILE A 472 4.20 23.87 29.83
CA ILE A 472 2.96 23.16 30.20
C ILE A 472 2.11 24.01 31.14
N MET A 473 2.72 24.68 32.12
CA MET A 473 2.01 25.59 33.02
C MET A 473 1.31 26.71 32.25
N LYS A 474 2.03 27.37 31.33
CA LYS A 474 1.47 28.47 30.52
C LYS A 474 0.40 28.00 29.53
N ALA A 475 0.58 26.84 28.92
CA ALA A 475 -0.40 26.23 28.03
C ALA A 475 -1.67 25.87 28.79
N ASN A 476 -1.56 25.25 29.98
CA ASN A 476 -2.71 24.88 30.81
C ASN A 476 -3.49 26.11 31.30
N GLU A 477 -2.82 27.22 31.60
CA GLU A 477 -3.47 28.51 31.93
C GLU A 477 -4.35 29.00 30.77
N LEU A 478 -3.84 28.95 29.54
CA LEU A 478 -4.60 29.35 28.34
C LEU A 478 -5.73 28.38 28.00
N ILE A 479 -5.54 27.08 28.22
CA ILE A 479 -6.58 26.07 28.05
C ILE A 479 -7.71 26.32 29.07
N ALA A 480 -7.38 26.62 30.33
CA ALA A 480 -8.35 26.94 31.37
C ALA A 480 -9.12 28.23 31.06
N ALA A 481 -8.45 29.24 30.50
CA ALA A 481 -9.06 30.50 30.06
C ALA A 481 -9.98 30.34 28.83
N GLY A 482 -10.04 29.16 28.20
CA GLY A 482 -10.90 28.86 27.05
C GLY A 482 -10.44 29.47 25.72
N GLY A 483 -9.31 30.18 25.69
CA GLY A 483 -8.76 30.81 24.49
C GLY A 483 -7.85 29.91 23.65
N PHE A 484 -7.57 28.68 24.09
CA PHE A 484 -6.59 27.80 23.44
C PHE A 484 -7.15 27.03 22.24
N PHE A 485 -8.40 26.54 22.30
CA PHE A 485 -9.05 25.78 21.23
C PHE A 485 -10.22 26.58 20.65
N GLU A 486 -10.34 26.63 19.32
CA GLU A 486 -11.58 27.03 18.65
C GLU A 486 -12.46 25.79 18.57
N VAL A 487 -13.43 25.68 19.47
CA VAL A 487 -14.34 24.54 19.53
C VAL A 487 -15.34 24.63 18.38
N ALA A 488 -15.54 23.55 17.63
CA ALA A 488 -16.57 23.47 16.60
C ALA A 488 -17.96 23.83 17.18
N PRO A 489 -18.84 24.50 16.41
CA PRO A 489 -20.18 24.83 16.89
C PRO A 489 -20.95 23.55 17.25
N LYS A 490 -21.30 23.40 18.53
CA LYS A 490 -22.12 22.28 19.02
C LYS A 490 -23.55 22.40 18.47
N ARG A 491 -24.13 21.30 17.99
CA ARG A 491 -25.59 21.12 17.95
C ARG A 491 -26.11 21.15 19.40
N ASP A 492 -27.18 21.92 19.63
CA ASP A 492 -27.79 22.14 20.95
C ASP A 492 -28.03 20.82 21.70
N ARG A 493 -27.30 20.62 22.81
CA ARG A 493 -27.70 19.67 23.86
C ARG A 493 -28.34 20.45 25.00
N PRO A 494 -29.36 19.90 25.68
CA PRO A 494 -29.83 20.45 26.94
C PRO A 494 -28.68 20.46 27.94
N SER A 495 -28.59 21.55 28.70
CA SER A 495 -27.64 21.74 29.78
C SER A 495 -27.83 20.70 30.88
N ASP A 496 -27.03 19.64 30.87
CA ASP A 496 -26.76 18.89 32.09
C ASP A 496 -25.68 19.64 32.88
N GLU A 497 -26.07 20.08 34.07
CA GLU A 497 -25.22 20.74 35.06
C GLU A 497 -23.99 19.86 35.37
N ALA A 498 -22.84 20.22 34.80
CA ALA A 498 -21.56 19.70 35.25
C ALA A 498 -21.18 20.42 36.56
N GLY A 499 -21.25 19.69 37.68
CA GLY A 499 -20.73 20.14 38.97
C GLY A 499 -19.24 20.51 38.90
N PRO A 500 -18.74 21.37 39.82
CA PRO A 500 -17.37 21.86 39.77
C PRO A 500 -16.39 20.69 39.83
N ALA A 501 -15.48 20.64 38.84
CA ALA A 501 -14.38 19.70 38.81
C ALA A 501 -13.56 19.81 40.10
N CYS A 502 -13.38 18.69 40.80
CA CYS A 502 -12.60 18.60 42.02
C CYS A 502 -11.18 19.14 41.80
N GLU A 503 -10.75 20.03 42.71
CA GLU A 503 -9.34 20.35 42.91
C GLU A 503 -8.58 19.06 43.27
N PRO A 504 -7.45 18.73 42.64
CA PRO A 504 -6.60 17.66 43.12
C PRO A 504 -5.80 18.16 44.34
N ASP A 505 -5.76 17.33 45.38
CA ASP A 505 -4.98 17.54 46.60
C ASP A 505 -3.50 17.82 46.27
N MET A 506 -2.97 18.89 46.86
CA MET A 506 -1.64 19.48 46.62
C MET A 506 -0.43 18.57 46.96
N GLN A 507 -0.64 17.30 47.34
CA GLN A 507 0.42 16.39 47.78
C GLN A 507 0.81 15.32 46.73
N ASP A 508 -0.05 14.99 45.77
CA ASP A 508 0.27 14.01 44.70
C ASP A 508 0.90 14.64 43.44
N ALA A 509 0.87 15.97 43.32
CA ALA A 509 1.37 16.71 42.16
C ALA A 509 2.90 16.77 42.03
N LEU A 510 3.66 16.39 43.06
CA LEU A 510 5.13 16.52 43.07
C LEU A 510 5.86 15.33 42.41
N THR A 511 5.14 14.28 42.01
CA THR A 511 5.74 13.07 41.39
C THR A 511 5.13 12.69 40.04
N ALA A 512 4.06 13.34 39.58
CA ALA A 512 3.49 13.13 38.26
C ALA A 512 4.21 13.97 37.21
N ILE A 513 4.55 13.34 36.08
CA ILE A 513 5.08 14.03 34.91
C ILE A 513 4.03 15.08 34.48
N PRO A 514 4.39 16.38 34.38
CA PRO A 514 3.44 17.39 33.98
C PRO A 514 2.94 17.10 32.57
N SER A 515 1.62 17.14 32.38
CA SER A 515 0.95 16.92 31.10
C SER A 515 -0.04 18.05 30.81
N LEU A 516 -0.44 18.18 29.55
CA LEU A 516 -1.46 19.14 29.15
C LEU A 516 -2.85 18.67 29.60
N ASN A 517 -3.60 19.55 30.26
CA ASN A 517 -4.95 19.31 30.75
C ASN A 517 -5.98 19.41 29.61
N ILE A 518 -5.98 18.42 28.72
CA ILE A 518 -6.89 18.34 27.58
C ILE A 518 -8.23 17.77 28.05
N ARG A 519 -9.33 18.49 27.77
CA ARG A 519 -10.68 18.06 28.12
C ARG A 519 -11.06 16.77 27.38
N PRO A 520 -11.63 15.76 28.05
CA PRO A 520 -12.15 14.57 27.38
C PRO A 520 -13.25 14.91 26.38
N GLY A 521 -13.25 14.27 25.22
CA GLY A 521 -14.18 14.52 24.11
C GLY A 521 -13.85 15.80 23.32
N LEU A 522 -12.58 16.20 23.26
CA LEU A 522 -12.17 17.38 22.49
C LEU A 522 -12.28 17.09 20.98
N VAL A 523 -13.19 17.80 20.34
CA VAL A 523 -13.39 17.73 18.89
C VAL A 523 -12.66 18.88 18.21
N LEU A 524 -11.71 18.53 17.33
CA LEU A 524 -10.97 19.49 16.52
C LEU A 524 -11.20 19.19 15.04
N THR A 525 -11.52 20.23 14.28
CA THR A 525 -11.35 20.23 12.82
C THR A 525 -9.85 20.29 12.48
N ARG A 526 -9.46 19.89 11.25
CA ARG A 526 -8.06 20.03 10.76
C ARG A 526 -7.54 21.47 10.93
N HIS A 527 -8.38 22.48 10.71
CA HIS A 527 -8.05 23.89 10.97
C HIS A 527 -7.67 24.14 12.44
N SER A 528 -8.60 23.82 13.35
CA SER A 528 -8.44 24.07 14.79
C SER A 528 -7.29 23.27 15.40
N PHE A 529 -7.00 22.07 14.85
CA PHE A 529 -5.86 21.25 15.22
C PHE A 529 -4.53 21.95 14.93
N PHE A 530 -4.30 22.38 13.69
CA PHE A 530 -3.06 23.07 13.34
C PHE A 530 -2.95 24.45 14.01
N LEU A 531 -4.07 25.14 14.24
CA LEU A 531 -4.09 26.36 15.03
C LEU A 531 -3.63 26.11 16.48
N ALA A 532 -4.10 25.04 17.11
CA ALA A 532 -3.68 24.66 18.46
C ALA A 532 -2.19 24.30 18.52
N LEU A 533 -1.66 23.58 17.53
CA LEU A 533 -0.22 23.29 17.42
C LEU A 533 0.61 24.57 17.27
N ARG A 534 0.19 25.51 16.42
CA ARG A 534 0.85 26.83 16.27
C ARG A 534 0.78 27.67 17.54
N ARG A 535 -0.32 27.61 18.29
CA ARG A 535 -0.44 28.27 19.59
C ARG A 535 0.54 27.68 20.59
N LEU A 536 0.70 26.35 20.62
CA LEU A 536 1.69 25.68 21.45
C LEU A 536 3.12 26.06 21.03
N ASP A 537 3.43 26.05 19.73
CA ASP A 537 4.72 26.49 19.18
C ASP A 537 5.10 27.90 19.63
N ARG A 538 4.13 28.84 19.57
CA ARG A 538 4.35 30.23 20.02
C ARG A 538 4.72 30.30 21.51
N ILE A 539 4.10 29.47 22.35
CA ILE A 539 4.45 29.37 23.78
C ILE A 539 5.87 28.81 23.91
N ILE A 540 6.17 27.70 23.23
CA ILE A 540 7.50 27.06 23.26
C ILE A 540 8.59 28.05 22.85
N ARG A 541 8.43 28.77 21.74
CA ARG A 541 9.41 29.76 21.26
C ARG A 541 9.63 30.94 22.19
N THR A 542 8.72 31.19 23.13
CA THR A 542 8.92 32.20 24.17
C THR A 542 10.00 31.77 25.17
N PHE A 543 10.17 30.46 25.38
CA PHE A 543 11.16 29.88 26.31
C PHE A 543 12.36 29.23 25.59
N ASP A 544 12.19 28.76 24.36
CA ASP A 544 13.23 28.23 23.48
C ASP A 544 13.11 28.79 22.05
N PRO A 545 13.78 29.91 21.74
CA PRO A 545 13.71 30.54 20.42
C PRO A 545 14.27 29.68 19.27
N THR A 546 15.06 28.64 19.57
CA THR A 546 15.68 27.77 18.57
C THR A 546 14.79 26.61 18.15
N PHE A 547 13.66 26.41 18.82
CA PHE A 547 12.71 25.35 18.52
C PHE A 547 12.12 25.50 17.11
N ASP A 548 12.22 24.43 16.31
CA ASP A 548 11.60 24.32 15.01
C ASP A 548 10.51 23.24 15.03
N ILE A 549 9.26 23.70 14.97
CA ILE A 549 8.09 22.82 14.91
C ILE A 549 8.08 21.94 13.66
N LYS A 550 8.56 22.43 12.52
CA LYS A 550 8.49 21.71 11.24
C LYS A 550 9.33 20.45 11.31
N ASP A 551 10.59 20.59 11.72
CA ASP A 551 11.54 19.47 11.82
C ASP A 551 11.14 18.50 12.94
N THR A 552 10.68 19.02 14.08
CA THR A 552 10.26 18.21 15.23
C THR A 552 9.07 17.30 14.90
N LEU A 553 8.09 17.81 14.15
CA LEU A 553 6.88 17.08 13.82
C LEU A 553 6.96 16.37 12.45
N ALA A 554 8.04 16.54 11.67
CA ALA A 554 8.13 16.05 10.29
C ALA A 554 7.87 14.54 10.17
N GLU A 555 8.42 13.73 11.07
CA GLU A 555 8.26 12.27 11.03
C GLU A 555 6.82 11.85 11.33
N ILE A 556 6.19 12.42 12.35
CA ILE A 556 4.82 12.08 12.76
C ILE A 556 3.79 12.62 11.78
N MET A 557 4.01 13.81 11.21
CA MET A 557 3.14 14.33 10.15
C MET A 557 3.14 13.39 8.95
N LYS A 558 4.32 12.94 8.52
CA LYS A 558 4.44 11.98 7.42
C LYS A 558 3.75 10.65 7.76
N SER A 559 3.80 10.18 9.01
CA SER A 559 3.14 8.92 9.39
C SER A 559 1.61 8.96 9.27
N TYR A 560 1.00 10.14 9.37
CA TYR A 560 -0.44 10.37 9.21
C TYR A 560 -0.80 11.09 7.91
N GLY A 561 0.08 11.03 6.90
CA GLY A 561 -0.23 11.57 5.57
C GLY A 561 -0.48 13.06 5.57
N ARG A 562 0.26 13.82 6.39
CA ARG A 562 0.26 15.28 6.41
C ARG A 562 1.61 15.85 5.99
N SER A 563 1.56 16.99 5.30
CA SER A 563 2.77 17.70 4.92
C SER A 563 3.29 18.55 6.07
N PRO A 564 4.62 18.58 6.34
CA PRO A 564 5.19 19.48 7.32
C PRO A 564 4.94 20.97 7.07
N PHE A 565 4.68 21.34 5.81
CA PHE A 565 4.36 22.72 5.44
C PHE A 565 2.98 23.18 5.96
N GLU A 566 2.06 22.27 6.28
CA GLU A 566 0.73 22.64 6.82
C GLU A 566 0.81 23.33 8.18
N VAL A 567 1.84 23.03 8.97
CA VAL A 567 2.03 23.64 10.29
C VAL A 567 2.58 25.05 10.15
N SER A 568 3.45 25.30 9.17
CA SER A 568 4.08 26.62 8.96
C SER A 568 3.18 27.61 8.22
N LEU A 569 2.28 27.10 7.37
CA LEU A 569 1.33 27.93 6.62
C LEU A 569 0.14 28.32 7.48
N ILE A 570 -0.18 29.62 7.46
CA ILE A 570 -1.29 30.21 8.20
C ILE A 570 -2.48 30.34 7.24
N PRO A 571 -3.65 29.76 7.58
CA PRO A 571 -4.88 29.98 6.83
C PRO A 571 -5.25 31.45 6.78
N GLY A 572 -5.70 31.94 5.61
CA GLY A 572 -6.00 33.34 5.36
C GLY A 572 -4.78 34.19 4.96
N THR A 573 -3.62 33.57 4.77
CA THR A 573 -2.37 34.27 4.42
C THR A 573 -1.97 34.05 2.97
N THR A 574 -1.52 35.12 2.33
CA THR A 574 -0.87 35.09 1.02
C THR A 574 0.65 35.18 1.20
N TYR A 575 1.36 34.22 0.62
CA TYR A 575 2.80 34.08 0.74
C TYR A 575 3.51 34.36 -0.59
N ILE A 576 4.65 35.04 -0.51
CA ILE A 576 5.54 35.27 -1.65
C ILE A 576 6.73 34.30 -1.61
N VAL A 577 7.01 33.67 -2.74
CA VAL A 577 8.13 32.75 -2.97
C VAL A 577 9.03 33.36 -4.04
N GLU A 578 10.16 33.89 -3.61
CA GLU A 578 11.17 34.51 -4.48
C GLU A 578 12.13 33.44 -5.04
N GLU A 579 12.02 33.13 -6.33
CA GLU A 579 12.90 32.17 -7.02
C GLU A 579 12.96 32.47 -8.53
N GLU A 580 14.08 32.21 -9.20
CA GLU A 580 14.22 32.47 -10.66
C GLU A 580 13.33 31.55 -11.52
N LYS A 581 13.09 30.34 -11.03
CA LYS A 581 12.22 29.34 -11.65
C LYS A 581 11.33 28.77 -10.57
N PRO A 582 10.06 28.44 -10.88
CA PRO A 582 9.05 28.06 -9.91
C PRO A 582 9.21 26.63 -9.41
N LYS A 583 10.37 26.25 -8.87
CA LYS A 583 10.64 24.88 -8.45
C LYS A 583 10.06 24.64 -7.06
N LYS A 584 10.45 25.44 -6.08
CA LYS A 584 10.05 25.29 -4.68
C LYS A 584 8.55 25.50 -4.51
N SER A 585 8.00 26.52 -5.18
CA SER A 585 6.55 26.80 -5.14
C SER A 585 5.69 25.66 -5.71
N LEU A 586 6.10 25.06 -6.84
CA LEU A 586 5.42 23.91 -7.43
C LEU A 586 5.57 22.64 -6.57
N GLU A 587 6.75 22.40 -6.00
CA GLU A 587 6.99 21.26 -5.10
C GLU A 587 6.13 21.34 -3.83
N VAL A 588 6.09 22.51 -3.17
CA VAL A 588 5.27 22.71 -1.96
C VAL A 588 3.78 22.58 -2.28
N PHE A 589 3.32 23.16 -3.39
CA PHE A 589 1.94 23.02 -3.82
C PHE A 589 1.56 21.57 -4.10
N SER A 590 2.40 20.85 -4.86
CA SER A 590 2.18 19.43 -5.17
C SER A 590 2.13 18.57 -3.91
N GLU A 591 3.05 18.80 -2.97
CA GLU A 591 3.07 18.09 -1.70
C GLU A 591 1.77 18.34 -0.91
N LEU A 592 1.34 19.59 -0.78
CA LEU A 592 0.14 19.93 -0.02
C LEU A 592 -1.14 19.35 -0.64
N VAL A 593 -1.22 19.35 -1.97
CA VAL A 593 -2.33 18.71 -2.70
C VAL A 593 -2.32 17.19 -2.52
N ALA A 594 -1.14 16.56 -2.57
CA ALA A 594 -0.99 15.13 -2.33
C ALA A 594 -1.41 14.71 -0.90
N HIS A 595 -1.27 15.61 0.08
CA HIS A 595 -1.66 15.41 1.48
C HIS A 595 -3.08 15.96 1.79
N GLY A 596 -3.91 16.09 0.76
CA GLY A 596 -5.37 16.26 0.90
C GLY A 596 -5.86 17.70 1.00
N MET A 597 -5.04 18.71 0.68
CA MET A 597 -5.57 20.06 0.42
C MET A 597 -6.11 20.16 -1.00
N GLU A 598 -7.23 20.85 -1.18
CA GLU A 598 -7.77 21.10 -2.52
C GLU A 598 -6.99 22.24 -3.16
N GLY A 599 -6.42 21.98 -4.34
CA GLY A 599 -5.49 22.88 -5.00
C GLY A 599 -6.03 23.51 -6.27
N LEU A 600 -5.70 24.79 -6.49
CA LEU A 600 -5.85 25.47 -7.77
C LEU A 600 -4.51 26.09 -8.21
N CYS A 601 -3.96 25.60 -9.32
CA CYS A 601 -2.67 26.08 -9.85
C CYS A 601 -2.90 26.95 -11.08
N LEU A 602 -2.55 28.24 -11.01
CA LEU A 602 -2.51 29.16 -12.13
C LEU A 602 -1.09 29.22 -12.68
N SER A 603 -0.87 28.61 -13.86
CA SER A 603 0.47 28.51 -14.44
C SER A 603 0.46 28.79 -15.94
N ARG A 604 1.61 29.26 -16.45
CA ARG A 604 1.88 29.37 -17.89
C ARG A 604 2.28 28.03 -18.51
N HIS A 605 2.67 27.05 -17.69
CA HIS A 605 3.10 25.74 -18.14
C HIS A 605 1.90 24.88 -18.57
N ASN A 606 2.12 24.04 -19.58
CA ASN A 606 1.12 23.07 -20.01
C ASN A 606 0.80 22.11 -18.83
N PRO A 607 -0.50 21.86 -18.53
CA PRO A 607 -0.92 20.89 -17.51
C PRO A 607 -0.23 19.53 -17.60
N GLU A 608 0.01 18.99 -18.81
CA GLU A 608 0.73 17.70 -18.99
C GLU A 608 2.17 17.79 -18.49
N THR A 609 2.85 18.90 -18.75
CA THR A 609 4.22 19.13 -18.27
C THR A 609 4.29 19.23 -16.75
N LEU A 610 3.27 19.83 -16.13
CA LEU A 610 3.16 19.91 -14.67
C LEU A 610 2.88 18.55 -14.04
N GLN A 611 2.05 17.73 -14.69
CA GLN A 611 1.79 16.36 -14.27
C GLN A 611 3.05 15.50 -14.36
N GLU A 612 3.78 15.53 -15.48
CA GLU A 612 4.99 14.72 -15.68
C GLU A 612 6.13 15.11 -14.74
N ARG A 613 6.34 16.41 -14.50
CA ARG A 613 7.51 16.89 -13.74
C ARG A 613 7.26 17.03 -12.25
N PHE A 614 6.04 17.37 -11.85
CA PHE A 614 5.70 17.73 -10.48
C PHE A 614 4.53 16.92 -9.91
N SER A 615 3.97 15.96 -10.67
CA SER A 615 2.82 15.15 -10.25
C SER A 615 1.57 15.96 -9.90
N ILE A 616 1.42 17.15 -10.48
CA ILE A 616 0.24 18.01 -10.28
C ILE A 616 -0.90 17.51 -11.20
N PRO A 617 -2.10 17.20 -10.67
CA PRO A 617 -3.19 16.70 -11.49
C PRO A 617 -3.74 17.78 -12.45
N PRO A 618 -3.92 17.48 -13.77
CA PRO A 618 -4.36 18.47 -14.76
C PRO A 618 -5.67 19.20 -14.43
N GLU A 619 -6.58 18.55 -13.71
CA GLU A 619 -7.87 19.10 -13.27
C GLU A 619 -7.74 20.30 -12.30
N THR A 620 -6.62 20.35 -11.56
CA THR A 620 -6.30 21.44 -10.62
C THR A 620 -5.66 22.65 -11.32
N VAL A 621 -5.29 22.53 -12.59
CA VAL A 621 -4.51 23.55 -13.31
C VAL A 621 -5.43 24.45 -14.15
N ILE A 622 -5.29 25.77 -13.97
CA ILE A 622 -5.74 26.79 -14.92
C ILE A 622 -4.54 27.22 -15.75
N TRP A 623 -4.58 26.91 -17.04
CA TRP A 623 -3.52 27.26 -17.97
C TRP A 623 -3.71 28.69 -18.50
N LEU A 624 -2.72 29.55 -18.23
CA LEU A 624 -2.68 30.93 -18.69
C LEU A 624 -2.18 30.98 -20.15
N THR A 625 -3.12 31.07 -21.09
CA THR A 625 -2.84 31.06 -22.53
C THR A 625 -3.92 31.82 -23.30
N GLN A 626 -3.53 32.49 -24.38
CA GLN A 626 -4.45 33.13 -25.32
C GLN A 626 -5.13 32.11 -26.26
N LYS A 627 -4.60 30.89 -26.34
CA LYS A 627 -5.15 29.82 -27.19
C LYS A 627 -6.03 28.91 -26.34
N SER A 628 -7.30 28.77 -26.73
CA SER A 628 -8.18 27.79 -26.11
C SER A 628 -7.89 26.40 -26.69
N GLU A 629 -7.67 25.44 -25.81
CA GLU A 629 -7.43 24.04 -26.16
C GLU A 629 -8.52 23.15 -25.56
N PRO A 630 -9.21 22.31 -26.35
CA PRO A 630 -10.27 21.45 -25.84
C PRO A 630 -9.71 20.44 -24.83
N GLY A 631 -10.37 20.31 -23.67
CA GLY A 631 -9.98 19.37 -22.62
C GLY A 631 -9.20 19.98 -21.46
N TYR A 632 -8.73 21.23 -21.56
CA TYR A 632 -8.03 21.93 -20.48
C TYR A 632 -8.78 23.20 -20.04
N ARG A 633 -8.63 23.56 -18.75
CA ARG A 633 -9.13 24.82 -18.20
C ARG A 633 -8.17 25.95 -18.60
N THR A 634 -8.48 26.67 -19.69
CA THR A 634 -7.64 27.77 -20.18
C THR A 634 -8.25 29.14 -19.88
N VAL A 635 -7.42 30.12 -19.52
CA VAL A 635 -7.82 31.52 -19.37
C VAL A 635 -6.81 32.45 -20.03
N ASP A 636 -7.32 33.47 -20.73
CA ASP A 636 -6.49 34.53 -21.30
C ASP A 636 -5.85 35.37 -20.16
N PRO A 637 -4.53 35.58 -20.16
CA PRO A 637 -3.83 36.34 -19.12
C PRO A 637 -4.31 37.80 -18.96
N THR A 638 -5.02 38.38 -19.93
CA THR A 638 -5.59 39.74 -19.77
C THR A 638 -7.00 39.74 -19.16
N ASN A 639 -7.64 38.58 -19.02
CA ASN A 639 -9.01 38.46 -18.53
C ASN A 639 -9.08 38.21 -17.02
N PHE A 640 -8.66 39.22 -16.24
CA PHE A 640 -8.72 39.17 -14.78
C PHE A 640 -10.12 38.91 -14.20
N PRO A 641 -11.23 39.45 -14.74
CA PRO A 641 -12.56 39.14 -14.23
C PRO A 641 -12.88 37.65 -14.27
N ARG A 642 -12.47 36.95 -15.34
CA ARG A 642 -12.64 35.50 -15.45
C ARG A 642 -11.74 34.74 -14.47
N LEU A 643 -10.48 35.15 -14.32
CA LEU A 643 -9.57 34.54 -13.34
C LEU A 643 -10.11 34.68 -11.92
N SER A 644 -10.52 35.88 -11.53
CA SER A 644 -11.12 36.14 -10.22
C SER A 644 -12.41 35.34 -10.00
N GLY A 645 -13.26 35.22 -11.03
CA GLY A 645 -14.47 34.39 -10.94
C GLY A 645 -14.16 32.91 -10.71
N MET A 646 -13.18 32.36 -11.42
CA MET A 646 -12.77 30.95 -11.24
C MET A 646 -12.10 30.69 -9.89
N ILE A 647 -11.33 31.65 -9.38
CA ILE A 647 -10.76 31.56 -8.04
C ILE A 647 -11.87 31.61 -6.99
N SER A 648 -12.81 32.56 -7.09
CA SER A 648 -13.91 32.69 -6.14
C SER A 648 -14.82 31.44 -6.14
N GLU A 649 -15.18 30.91 -7.32
CA GLU A 649 -15.93 29.65 -7.44
C GLU A 649 -15.21 28.46 -6.79
N PHE A 650 -13.89 28.38 -6.96
CA PHE A 650 -13.08 27.36 -6.30
C PHE A 650 -13.06 27.54 -4.78
N LEU A 651 -12.85 28.76 -4.29
CA LEU A 651 -12.83 29.08 -2.85
C LEU A 651 -14.17 28.82 -2.16
N ASP A 652 -15.28 28.91 -2.88
CA ASP A 652 -16.62 28.63 -2.35
C ASP A 652 -16.91 27.12 -2.19
N GLN A 653 -16.27 26.27 -3.00
CA GLN A 653 -16.52 24.82 -3.02
C GLN A 653 -15.45 24.02 -2.28
N ALA A 654 -14.22 24.53 -2.23
CA ALA A 654 -13.07 23.78 -1.79
C ALA A 654 -12.95 23.68 -0.26
N ASN A 655 -12.60 22.49 0.22
CA ASN A 655 -12.22 22.27 1.62
C ASN A 655 -10.70 22.44 1.77
N TYR A 656 -10.28 23.34 2.66
CA TYR A 656 -8.86 23.71 2.85
C TYR A 656 -8.18 24.16 1.55
N PRO A 657 -8.68 25.23 0.90
CA PRO A 657 -8.20 25.67 -0.40
C PRO A 657 -6.75 26.18 -0.34
N ILE A 658 -5.93 25.67 -1.26
CA ILE A 658 -4.61 26.22 -1.58
C ILE A 658 -4.55 26.67 -3.04
N ILE A 659 -4.05 27.88 -3.28
CA ILE A 659 -3.88 28.46 -4.61
C ILE A 659 -2.40 28.70 -4.86
N LEU A 660 -1.90 28.30 -6.03
CA LEU A 660 -0.57 28.66 -6.50
C LEU A 660 -0.68 29.57 -7.73
N LEU A 661 -0.09 30.75 -7.66
CA LEU A 661 0.06 31.67 -8.79
C LEU A 661 1.53 31.69 -9.24
N GLU A 662 1.84 30.92 -10.28
CA GLU A 662 3.19 30.83 -10.85
C GLU A 662 3.45 31.90 -11.92
N GLY A 663 2.44 32.21 -12.72
CA GLY A 663 2.54 33.06 -13.91
C GLY A 663 2.57 34.57 -13.66
N MET A 664 2.97 35.06 -12.49
CA MET A 664 2.87 36.49 -12.14
C MET A 664 3.64 37.41 -13.10
N GLY A 665 4.91 37.10 -13.38
CA GLY A 665 5.70 37.87 -14.35
C GLY A 665 5.06 37.88 -15.73
N TYR A 666 4.46 36.76 -16.14
CA TYR A 666 3.73 36.68 -17.41
C TYR A 666 2.49 37.58 -17.42
N LEU A 667 1.67 37.59 -16.36
CA LEU A 667 0.52 38.49 -16.25
C LEU A 667 0.93 39.97 -16.32
N ILE A 668 2.05 40.34 -15.68
CA ILE A 668 2.59 41.70 -15.70
C ILE A 668 3.02 42.08 -17.13
N THR A 669 3.69 41.18 -17.85
CA THR A 669 4.09 41.43 -19.24
C THR A 669 2.92 41.58 -20.21
N GLN A 670 1.81 40.86 -19.99
CA GLN A 670 0.65 40.88 -20.89
C GLN A 670 -0.31 42.04 -20.61
N SER A 671 -0.34 42.56 -19.38
CA SER A 671 -1.22 43.65 -18.97
C SER A 671 -0.41 44.88 -18.55
N ASN A 672 -0.15 45.04 -17.24
CA ASN A 672 0.78 46.00 -16.65
C ASN A 672 0.86 45.74 -15.14
N TYR A 673 1.91 46.25 -14.49
CA TYR A 673 2.15 46.07 -13.06
C TYR A 673 0.97 46.52 -12.17
N GLU A 674 0.43 47.72 -12.40
CA GLU A 674 -0.66 48.28 -11.57
C GLU A 674 -1.95 47.46 -11.62
N THR A 675 -2.28 46.88 -12.77
CA THR A 675 -3.46 46.01 -12.91
C THR A 675 -3.27 44.70 -12.16
N VAL A 676 -2.08 44.09 -12.28
CA VAL A 676 -1.75 42.85 -11.56
C VAL A 676 -1.68 43.08 -10.06
N LEU A 677 -1.14 44.21 -9.60
CA LEU A 677 -1.11 44.58 -8.19
C LEU A 677 -2.52 44.65 -7.60
N ARG A 678 -3.46 45.34 -8.28
CA ARG A 678 -4.87 45.39 -7.85
C ARG A 678 -5.53 44.01 -7.85
N PHE A 679 -5.22 43.17 -8.83
CA PHE A 679 -5.69 41.80 -8.88
C PHE A 679 -5.20 41.00 -7.67
N VAL A 680 -3.91 41.07 -7.33
CA VAL A 680 -3.32 40.41 -6.16
C VAL A 680 -3.93 40.91 -4.85
N GLN A 681 -4.12 42.22 -4.70
CA GLN A 681 -4.79 42.81 -3.53
C GLN A 681 -6.22 42.28 -3.38
N PHE A 682 -6.99 42.24 -4.48
CA PHE A 682 -8.33 41.67 -4.47
C PHE A 682 -8.34 40.17 -4.13
N GLN A 683 -7.41 39.38 -4.69
CA GLN A 683 -7.29 37.96 -4.32
C GLN A 683 -6.90 37.77 -2.86
N ARG A 684 -5.98 38.58 -2.33
CA ARG A 684 -5.56 38.53 -0.92
C ARG A 684 -6.75 38.70 0.03
N ASP A 685 -7.65 39.64 -0.27
CA ASP A 685 -8.84 39.88 0.55
C ASP A 685 -9.78 38.65 0.53
N GLU A 686 -10.02 38.06 -0.65
CA GLU A 686 -10.81 36.83 -0.78
C GLU A 686 -10.17 35.64 -0.02
N ILE A 687 -8.85 35.49 -0.14
CA ILE A 687 -8.07 34.45 0.54
C ILE A 687 -8.20 34.58 2.06
N ALA A 688 -8.10 35.79 2.60
CA ALA A 688 -8.26 36.07 4.02
C ALA A 688 -9.68 35.76 4.50
N MET A 689 -10.71 36.16 3.75
CA MET A 689 -12.12 35.93 4.10
C MET A 689 -12.50 34.45 4.09
N LYS A 690 -11.88 33.64 3.23
CA LYS A 690 -12.16 32.21 3.06
C LYS A 690 -11.19 31.30 3.83
N ASN A 691 -10.29 31.87 4.64
CA ASN A 691 -9.22 31.13 5.33
C ASN A 691 -8.39 30.24 4.38
N ALA A 692 -8.21 30.68 3.14
CA ALA A 692 -7.44 29.97 2.12
C ALA A 692 -5.94 30.26 2.26
N ILE A 693 -5.10 29.48 1.59
CA ILE A 693 -3.66 29.75 1.50
C ILE A 693 -3.34 30.07 0.04
N MET A 694 -2.63 31.17 -0.21
CA MET A 694 -2.16 31.51 -1.56
C MET A 694 -0.64 31.58 -1.58
N LEU A 695 -0.02 30.84 -2.49
CA LEU A 695 1.40 30.89 -2.81
C LEU A 695 1.58 31.68 -4.10
N ILE A 696 2.43 32.68 -4.09
CA ILE A 696 2.74 33.50 -5.25
C ILE A 696 4.23 33.36 -5.55
N HIS A 697 4.54 32.84 -6.72
CA HIS A 697 5.90 32.79 -7.22
C HIS A 697 6.24 34.09 -7.96
N ILE A 698 7.43 34.61 -7.65
CA ILE A 698 7.99 35.78 -8.32
C ILE A 698 9.45 35.55 -8.64
N ASP A 699 9.85 35.90 -9.87
CA ASP A 699 11.25 36.04 -10.25
C ASP A 699 11.72 37.45 -9.85
N PRO A 700 12.63 37.60 -8.87
CA PRO A 700 13.11 38.91 -8.42
C PRO A 700 13.79 39.72 -9.53
N LEU A 701 14.29 39.06 -10.58
CA LEU A 701 14.93 39.71 -11.73
C LEU A 701 13.92 40.25 -12.75
N SER A 702 12.65 39.88 -12.63
CA SER A 702 11.60 40.27 -13.58
C SER A 702 10.97 41.63 -13.29
N LEU A 703 11.22 42.22 -12.11
CA LEU A 703 10.66 43.50 -11.67
C LEU A 703 11.73 44.48 -11.19
N ASP A 704 11.42 45.77 -11.25
CA ASP A 704 12.24 46.79 -10.62
C ASP A 704 12.19 46.66 -9.09
N THR A 705 13.29 47.03 -8.40
CA THR A 705 13.39 46.90 -6.93
C THR A 705 12.26 47.59 -6.17
N LYS A 706 11.76 48.73 -6.67
CA LYS A 706 10.62 49.44 -6.08
C LYS A 706 9.30 48.69 -6.26
N GLU A 707 9.10 48.08 -7.42
CA GLU A 707 7.90 47.30 -7.74
C GLU A 707 7.89 46.01 -6.91
N LEU A 708 9.01 45.31 -6.85
CA LEU A 708 9.18 44.13 -6.01
C LEU A 708 8.89 44.43 -4.53
N HIS A 709 9.48 45.49 -3.97
CA HIS A 709 9.22 45.86 -2.57
C HIS A 709 7.76 46.23 -2.29
N ARG A 710 7.10 46.92 -3.23
CA ARG A 710 5.67 47.25 -3.09
C ARG A 710 4.82 46.00 -3.09
N LEU A 711 5.07 45.10 -4.03
CA LEU A 711 4.32 43.85 -4.15
C LEU A 711 4.58 42.93 -2.95
N ALA A 712 5.84 42.78 -2.54
CA ALA A 712 6.22 41.97 -1.38
C ALA A 712 5.63 42.53 -0.07
N SER A 713 5.40 43.84 0.04
CA SER A 713 4.76 44.43 1.23
C SER A 713 3.29 44.02 1.42
N GLU A 714 2.65 43.47 0.38
CA GLU A 714 1.28 42.95 0.45
C GLU A 714 1.22 41.48 0.92
N MET A 715 2.37 40.81 1.08
CA MET A 715 2.45 39.36 1.28
C MET A 715 3.42 39.01 2.40
N GLU A 716 3.26 37.82 2.97
CA GLU A 716 4.20 37.27 3.93
C GLU A 716 5.33 36.51 3.20
N PRO A 717 6.61 36.67 3.59
CA PRO A 717 7.69 35.91 2.98
C PRO A 717 7.54 34.42 3.34
N PHE A 718 7.57 33.54 2.32
CA PHE A 718 7.54 32.10 2.56
C PHE A 718 8.86 31.60 3.14
N ARG A 719 8.87 31.33 4.45
CA ARG A 719 9.99 30.67 5.14
C ARG A 719 9.77 29.16 5.12
N GLY A 720 10.00 28.57 3.95
CA GLY A 720 9.86 27.13 3.72
C GLY A 720 11.09 26.33 4.04
#